data_AF-A0AAU3HAQ4-F1
#
_entry.id   AF-A0AAU3HAQ4-F1
#
_cell.length_a   1.000
_cell.length_b   1.000
_cell.length_c   1.000
_cell.angle_alpha   90.00
_cell.angle_beta   90.00
_cell.angle_gamma   90.00
#
_symmetry.space_group_name_H-M   'P 1'
#
loop_
_entity.id
_entity.type
_entity.pdbx_description
1 polymer ?
#
loop_
_entity_poly.entity_id
_entity_poly.type
_entity_poly.pdbx_seq_one_letter_code
_entity_poly.pdbx_strand_id
1 'polypeptide(L)'
;MTHLVPLGDTGWSVWRDALLRSAGFPADGLDRFAAPECAAAADRHLAGQVDDAAFPAAYADATRAASAAVCGIAADPLFREAVTWQNPDVLVALDGLVRDGPDGPRNVRRRGRENVVAGYWQRYVAKCETIGFFGPVCWGVVAPGPAAVTARPGPGLLRRRVVHLEHWALSAYADRLVADPLLRSWLAPRLAPHAHLDGRVVHRPAQRPAPVSLTESIALARCDGRRPAREIVDDLVRDEQTGVRRPEEGFLLLTHLAERGLLRWDFDLPPGFAAEAGLRARIDAVGDPGAREPARAGLDRLAAARDRVADAAGDPAALAAALADLDTEFTGLTGRSPRRRAGQNYAGRALCHEETVRDVEFTVGRDLLDALAPALDLPLRAARWLTAELATAYGDALRDLHDDLSGDGPVRLGDLWFVAQGPLFGPGDRPADRVAREFAARWERVLRLADLPAGTARLTVDAAELAPRVAAEFPATRPGWSAGRVHSPDLQLVAESPDAEVVAVLGELHAAYATFNAELFTHCHPDLARLRRAYAADLGPARLRPVYPVDFPRVGGRLSASLFGPDDHRLAFADAPGAGRERLVPANAAVVSEVAGVLVATGPDGTRWPLVEVFSDLIAVHAGDAFKLITERPHSPRVTVDRLVLARETWRTTVGATGLTDAVDPARRYLAVRRWRAALGLPERVFVRVATELKPEYVDLTSPLYANRLCLMLRAARRAGGADVPVTVTELLPTPAQAWLPDGRGRHYVSELRLHIRDAAEPEVMP
;
A
#
# COMPACT_ATOMS: atom_id res chain seq x y z
N MET A 1 27.17 14.10 -7.14
CA MET A 1 26.32 15.02 -6.36
C MET A 1 25.62 14.22 -5.26
N THR A 2 25.44 14.79 -4.07
CA THR A 2 24.75 14.14 -2.93
C THR A 2 23.30 13.79 -3.30
N HIS A 3 22.72 12.72 -2.76
CA HIS A 3 21.28 12.41 -2.95
C HIS A 3 20.37 13.24 -2.04
N LEU A 4 20.94 14.05 -1.15
CA LEU A 4 20.26 14.85 -0.14
C LEU A 4 20.27 16.35 -0.48
N VAL A 5 19.20 17.03 -0.07
CA VAL A 5 19.02 18.49 -0.05
C VAL A 5 18.60 18.90 1.37
N PRO A 6 19.26 19.86 2.04
CA PRO A 6 18.84 20.32 3.35
C PRO A 6 17.39 20.83 3.36
N LEU A 7 16.64 20.52 4.43
CA LEU A 7 15.31 21.08 4.67
C LEU A 7 15.43 22.30 5.58
N GLY A 8 15.69 23.48 4.98
CA GLY A 8 16.08 24.67 5.74
C GLY A 8 17.25 24.40 6.70
N ASP A 9 17.20 24.99 7.89
CA ASP A 9 18.19 24.83 8.96
C ASP A 9 17.76 23.82 10.04
N THR A 10 16.83 22.93 9.71
CA THR A 10 16.16 22.05 10.69
C THR A 10 17.01 20.85 11.14
N GLY A 11 18.11 20.58 10.44
CA GLY A 11 18.91 19.35 10.63
C GLY A 11 18.34 18.13 9.88
N TRP A 12 17.20 18.26 9.21
CA TRP A 12 16.65 17.24 8.31
C TRP A 12 17.13 17.47 6.86
N SER A 13 17.09 16.42 6.05
CA SER A 13 17.38 16.51 4.62
C SER A 13 16.36 15.76 3.79
N VAL A 14 15.92 16.34 2.68
CA VAL A 14 15.04 15.70 1.71
C VAL A 14 15.87 14.96 0.67
N TRP A 15 15.43 13.76 0.26
CA TRP A 15 15.98 13.11 -0.91
C TRP A 15 15.72 13.95 -2.16
N ARG A 16 16.66 13.95 -3.10
CA ARG A 16 16.52 14.63 -4.40
C ARG A 16 15.43 14.02 -5.26
N ASP A 17 15.15 12.73 -5.08
CA ASP A 17 14.07 12.06 -5.80
C ASP A 17 12.74 12.30 -5.07
N ALA A 18 11.74 12.77 -5.79
CA ALA A 18 10.39 13.01 -5.28
C ALA A 18 9.38 12.25 -6.14
N LEU A 19 8.30 11.77 -5.53
CA LEU A 19 7.26 11.02 -6.21
C LEU A 19 5.94 11.81 -6.21
N LEU A 20 5.31 11.94 -7.37
CA LEU A 20 3.98 12.51 -7.51
C LEU A 20 3.00 11.40 -7.87
N ARG A 21 1.88 11.33 -7.16
CA ARG A 21 0.72 10.49 -7.50
C ARG A 21 -0.43 11.40 -7.91
N SER A 22 -1.19 11.06 -8.94
CA SER A 22 -2.35 11.85 -9.36
C SER A 22 -3.60 11.00 -9.52
N ALA A 23 -4.75 11.65 -9.48
CA ALA A 23 -5.99 11.07 -9.99
C ALA A 23 -5.92 10.87 -11.52
N GLY A 24 -6.80 10.01 -12.02
CA GLY A 24 -6.97 9.72 -13.45
C GLY A 24 -7.78 10.74 -14.22
N PHE A 25 -8.68 11.41 -13.51
CA PHE A 25 -9.67 12.31 -14.07
C PHE A 25 -9.52 13.71 -13.47
N PRO A 26 -9.84 14.76 -14.22
CA PRO A 26 -9.74 16.15 -13.75
C PRO A 26 -10.55 16.42 -12.50
N ALA A 27 -10.03 17.27 -11.61
CA ALA A 27 -10.60 17.58 -10.31
C ALA A 27 -11.99 18.26 -10.39
N ASP A 28 -12.25 19.04 -11.44
CA ASP A 28 -13.57 19.63 -11.74
C ASP A 28 -14.65 18.57 -12.00
N GLY A 29 -14.24 17.31 -12.21
CA GLY A 29 -15.14 16.16 -12.22
C GLY A 29 -15.96 16.04 -10.93
N LEU A 30 -15.47 16.54 -9.78
CA LEU A 30 -16.22 16.52 -8.52
C LEU A 30 -17.47 17.41 -8.54
N ASP A 31 -17.53 18.37 -9.47
CA ASP A 31 -18.66 19.30 -9.61
C ASP A 31 -19.83 18.69 -10.40
N ARG A 32 -19.62 17.55 -11.08
CA ARG A 32 -20.59 16.95 -12.01
C ARG A 32 -21.96 16.63 -11.42
N PHE A 33 -22.03 16.41 -10.11
CA PHE A 33 -23.27 16.09 -9.42
C PHE A 33 -23.66 17.11 -8.35
N ALA A 34 -22.97 18.25 -8.28
CA ALA A 34 -23.30 19.33 -7.36
C ALA A 34 -24.68 19.90 -7.69
N ALA A 35 -25.45 20.25 -6.66
CA ALA A 35 -26.80 20.80 -6.80
C ALA A 35 -27.06 21.90 -5.75
N PRO A 36 -26.33 23.03 -5.80
CA PRO A 36 -26.43 24.09 -4.80
C PRO A 36 -27.82 24.71 -4.71
N GLU A 37 -28.56 24.87 -5.82
CA GLU A 37 -29.93 25.41 -5.76
C GLU A 37 -30.89 24.46 -5.03
N CYS A 38 -30.73 23.14 -5.24
CA CYS A 38 -31.50 22.11 -4.54
C CYS A 38 -31.19 22.12 -3.03
N ALA A 39 -29.91 22.26 -2.67
CA ALA A 39 -29.49 22.38 -1.28
C ALA A 39 -30.12 23.62 -0.61
N ALA A 40 -30.05 24.78 -1.26
CA ALA A 40 -30.66 26.01 -0.75
C ALA A 40 -32.19 25.90 -0.63
N ALA A 41 -32.87 25.23 -1.57
CA ALA A 41 -34.30 24.97 -1.48
C ALA A 41 -34.65 24.03 -0.32
N ALA A 42 -33.86 22.97 -0.11
CA ALA A 42 -34.04 22.03 0.99
C ALA A 42 -33.81 22.69 2.36
N ASP A 43 -32.76 23.50 2.49
CA ASP A 43 -32.43 24.18 3.75
C ASP A 43 -33.52 25.20 4.13
N ARG A 44 -34.04 25.97 3.17
CA ARG A 44 -35.20 26.85 3.39
C ARG A 44 -36.47 26.08 3.73
N HIS A 45 -36.71 24.93 3.10
CA HIS A 45 -37.87 24.09 3.39
C HIS A 45 -37.80 23.53 4.82
N LEU A 46 -36.62 23.07 5.25
CA LEU A 46 -36.39 22.62 6.64
C LEU A 46 -36.57 23.74 7.67
N ALA A 47 -36.31 24.98 7.28
CA ALA A 47 -36.55 26.17 8.11
C ALA A 47 -38.00 26.70 8.04
N GLY A 48 -38.89 26.10 7.24
CA GLY A 48 -40.26 26.58 7.03
C GLY A 48 -40.36 27.90 6.27
N GLN A 49 -39.37 28.23 5.44
CA GLN A 49 -39.22 29.54 4.77
C GLN A 49 -39.66 29.56 3.30
N VAL A 50 -40.13 28.43 2.76
CA VAL A 50 -40.61 28.30 1.38
C VAL A 50 -41.84 27.42 1.34
N ASP A 51 -42.65 27.60 0.30
CA ASP A 51 -43.81 26.76 0.01
C ASP A 51 -43.41 25.27 -0.12
N ASP A 52 -44.30 24.37 0.28
CA ASP A 52 -44.07 22.91 0.26
C ASP A 52 -43.77 22.36 -1.14
N ALA A 53 -44.12 23.09 -2.21
CA ALA A 53 -43.84 22.71 -3.60
C ALA A 53 -42.42 23.07 -4.08
N ALA A 54 -41.74 24.03 -3.42
CA ALA A 54 -40.45 24.56 -3.89
C ALA A 54 -39.33 23.51 -3.81
N PHE A 55 -39.23 22.78 -2.70
CA PHE A 55 -38.22 21.72 -2.53
C PHE A 55 -38.45 20.54 -3.49
N PRO A 56 -39.66 19.94 -3.59
CA PRO A 56 -39.92 18.85 -4.52
C PRO A 56 -39.56 19.18 -5.98
N ALA A 57 -39.83 20.40 -6.45
CA ALA A 57 -39.47 20.85 -7.78
C ALA A 57 -37.94 20.90 -7.96
N ALA A 58 -37.22 21.60 -7.08
CA ALA A 58 -35.76 21.70 -7.13
C ALA A 58 -35.07 20.33 -7.01
N TYR A 59 -35.60 19.44 -6.18
CA TYR A 59 -35.12 18.07 -6.02
C TYR A 59 -35.30 17.23 -7.30
N ALA A 60 -36.47 17.35 -7.94
CA ALA A 60 -36.74 16.67 -9.21
C ALA A 60 -35.79 17.16 -10.31
N ASP A 61 -35.52 18.46 -10.38
CA ASP A 61 -34.63 19.07 -11.37
C ASP A 61 -33.18 18.62 -11.17
N ALA A 62 -32.67 18.72 -9.93
CA ALA A 62 -31.34 18.22 -9.58
C ALA A 62 -31.18 16.72 -9.85
N THR A 63 -32.22 15.93 -9.60
CA THR A 63 -32.21 14.50 -9.92
C THR A 63 -32.13 14.25 -11.42
N ARG A 64 -32.89 14.98 -12.25
CA ARG A 64 -32.82 14.84 -13.72
C ARG A 64 -31.45 15.24 -14.25
N ALA A 65 -30.89 16.35 -13.76
CA ALA A 65 -29.54 16.80 -14.11
C ALA A 65 -28.48 15.75 -13.75
N ALA A 66 -28.53 15.19 -12.53
CA ALA A 66 -27.62 14.13 -12.09
C ALA A 66 -27.76 12.86 -12.94
N SER A 67 -28.99 12.43 -13.28
CA SER A 67 -29.22 11.28 -14.16
C SER A 67 -28.63 11.51 -15.57
N ALA A 68 -28.74 12.73 -16.13
CA ALA A 68 -28.12 13.07 -17.40
C ALA A 68 -26.58 13.04 -17.33
N ALA A 69 -26.00 13.61 -16.26
CA ALA A 69 -24.56 13.55 -16.03
C ALA A 69 -24.05 12.11 -15.86
N VAL A 70 -24.80 11.25 -15.15
CA VAL A 70 -24.49 9.82 -15.01
C VAL A 70 -24.48 9.11 -16.38
N CYS A 71 -25.47 9.36 -17.23
CA CYS A 71 -25.51 8.76 -18.58
C CYS A 71 -24.32 9.23 -19.43
N GLY A 72 -23.93 10.50 -19.34
CA GLY A 72 -22.73 11.03 -19.99
C GLY A 72 -21.44 10.34 -19.51
N ILE A 73 -21.27 10.19 -18.20
CA ILE A 73 -20.11 9.49 -17.61
C ILE A 73 -20.12 8.00 -17.98
N ALA A 74 -21.27 7.34 -17.98
CA ALA A 74 -21.39 5.93 -18.36
C ALA A 74 -21.05 5.65 -19.84
N ALA A 75 -21.16 6.67 -20.69
CA ALA A 75 -20.78 6.64 -22.10
C ALA A 75 -19.31 7.04 -22.35
N ASP A 76 -18.63 7.67 -21.38
CA ASP A 76 -17.25 8.14 -21.52
C ASP A 76 -16.30 6.94 -21.73
N PRO A 77 -15.57 6.86 -22.85
CA PRO A 77 -14.66 5.76 -23.13
C PRO A 77 -13.57 5.57 -22.06
N LEU A 78 -13.02 6.65 -21.51
CA LEU A 78 -12.01 6.56 -20.46
C LEU A 78 -12.62 6.03 -19.16
N PHE A 79 -13.82 6.50 -18.79
CA PHE A 79 -14.50 5.95 -17.61
C PHE A 79 -14.77 4.45 -17.76
N ARG A 80 -15.23 4.04 -18.96
CA ARG A 80 -15.46 2.63 -19.28
C ARG A 80 -14.18 1.82 -19.24
N GLU A 81 -13.08 2.29 -19.82
CA GLU A 81 -11.76 1.62 -19.77
C GLU A 81 -11.31 1.40 -18.32
N ALA A 82 -11.40 2.44 -17.49
CA ALA A 82 -11.02 2.35 -16.08
C ALA A 82 -11.89 1.34 -15.31
N VAL A 83 -13.20 1.32 -15.57
CA VAL A 83 -14.12 0.32 -14.99
C VAL A 83 -13.81 -1.09 -15.50
N THR A 84 -13.52 -1.27 -16.80
CA THR A 84 -13.14 -2.57 -17.38
C THR A 84 -11.91 -3.15 -16.67
N TRP A 85 -10.88 -2.34 -16.42
CA TRP A 85 -9.69 -2.78 -15.67
C TRP A 85 -10.01 -3.26 -14.25
N GLN A 86 -10.94 -2.60 -13.55
CA GLN A 86 -11.23 -2.91 -12.15
C GLN A 86 -12.29 -4.00 -11.96
N ASN A 87 -13.34 -3.97 -12.77
CA ASN A 87 -14.50 -4.84 -12.68
C ASN A 87 -15.35 -4.82 -13.99
N PRO A 88 -15.06 -5.70 -14.95
CA PRO A 88 -15.83 -5.82 -16.20
C PRO A 88 -17.34 -6.04 -16.00
N ASP A 89 -17.77 -6.71 -14.92
CA ASP A 89 -19.19 -6.99 -14.66
C ASP A 89 -20.03 -5.71 -14.49
N VAL A 90 -19.37 -4.60 -14.13
CA VAL A 90 -20.01 -3.29 -13.99
C VAL A 90 -20.42 -2.71 -15.34
N LEU A 91 -19.84 -3.15 -16.46
CA LEU A 91 -20.19 -2.65 -17.79
C LEU A 91 -21.68 -2.86 -18.10
N VAL A 92 -22.30 -3.95 -17.61
CA VAL A 92 -23.75 -4.19 -17.75
C VAL A 92 -24.60 -3.08 -17.12
N ALA A 93 -24.11 -2.47 -16.03
CA ALA A 93 -24.77 -1.32 -15.42
C ALA A 93 -24.64 -0.07 -16.31
N LEU A 94 -23.46 0.15 -16.90
CA LEU A 94 -23.18 1.27 -17.79
C LEU A 94 -23.98 1.17 -19.09
N ASP A 95 -23.96 0.01 -19.74
CA ASP A 95 -24.68 -0.26 -20.99
C ASP A 95 -26.18 -0.04 -20.81
N GLY A 96 -26.72 -0.47 -19.66
CA GLY A 96 -28.09 -0.20 -19.30
C GLY A 96 -28.41 1.30 -19.20
N LEU A 97 -27.52 2.10 -18.62
CA LEU A 97 -27.71 3.55 -18.51
C LEU A 97 -27.60 4.26 -19.86
N VAL A 98 -26.66 3.85 -20.70
CA VAL A 98 -26.47 4.39 -22.06
C VAL A 98 -27.68 4.08 -22.93
N ARG A 99 -28.15 2.83 -22.91
CA ARG A 99 -29.33 2.39 -23.66
C ARG A 99 -30.61 3.09 -23.22
N ASP A 100 -30.84 3.20 -21.90
CA ASP A 100 -32.07 3.77 -21.36
C ASP A 100 -32.11 5.31 -21.49
N GLY A 101 -30.95 5.96 -21.65
CA GLY A 101 -30.81 7.41 -21.81
C GLY A 101 -31.15 8.22 -20.54
N PRO A 102 -30.99 9.56 -20.58
CA PRO A 102 -31.29 10.44 -19.45
C PRO A 102 -32.78 10.40 -19.03
N ASP A 103 -33.69 10.23 -20.00
CA ASP A 103 -35.14 10.29 -19.78
C ASP A 103 -35.80 8.94 -19.43
N GLY A 104 -35.00 7.86 -19.32
CA GLY A 104 -35.52 6.54 -18.96
C GLY A 104 -36.24 6.49 -17.61
N PRO A 105 -37.12 5.52 -17.35
CA PRO A 105 -37.85 5.44 -16.08
C PRO A 105 -36.91 5.20 -14.88
N ARG A 106 -36.96 6.08 -13.87
CA ARG A 106 -36.07 6.03 -12.69
C ARG A 106 -36.56 5.09 -11.59
N ASN A 107 -36.61 3.80 -11.91
CA ASN A 107 -36.94 2.72 -10.98
C ASN A 107 -35.78 2.34 -10.03
N VAL A 108 -36.00 1.35 -9.15
CA VAL A 108 -34.98 0.86 -8.18
C VAL A 108 -33.69 0.42 -8.90
N ARG A 109 -33.82 -0.29 -10.02
CA ARG A 109 -32.68 -0.79 -10.81
C ARG A 109 -31.86 0.37 -11.37
N ARG A 110 -32.49 1.38 -11.96
CA ARG A 110 -31.81 2.58 -12.49
C ARG A 110 -31.04 3.32 -11.40
N ARG A 111 -31.67 3.54 -10.22
CA ARG A 111 -30.99 4.16 -9.06
C ARG A 111 -29.79 3.34 -8.59
N GLY A 112 -29.89 2.02 -8.61
CA GLY A 112 -28.75 1.12 -8.32
C GLY A 112 -27.57 1.40 -9.25
N ARG A 113 -27.82 1.46 -10.57
CA ARG A 113 -26.80 1.76 -11.58
C ARG A 113 -26.20 3.16 -11.41
N GLU A 114 -27.01 4.18 -11.14
CA GLU A 114 -26.55 5.55 -10.86
C GLU A 114 -25.60 5.59 -9.65
N ASN A 115 -25.92 4.89 -8.55
CA ASN A 115 -25.06 4.83 -7.37
C ASN A 115 -23.72 4.14 -7.66
N VAL A 116 -23.70 3.16 -8.57
CA VAL A 116 -22.46 2.50 -9.02
C VAL A 116 -21.57 3.49 -9.76
N VAL A 117 -22.12 4.24 -10.73
CA VAL A 117 -21.37 5.27 -11.46
C VAL A 117 -20.82 6.33 -10.51
N ALA A 118 -21.65 6.86 -9.61
CA ALA A 118 -21.21 7.86 -8.63
C ALA A 118 -20.05 7.37 -7.74
N GLY A 119 -20.08 6.09 -7.35
CA GLY A 119 -19.04 5.47 -6.52
C GLY A 119 -17.69 5.35 -7.24
N TYR A 120 -17.68 4.93 -8.51
CA TYR A 120 -16.45 4.88 -9.31
C TYR A 120 -15.97 6.28 -9.69
N TRP A 121 -16.87 7.17 -10.09
CA TRP A 121 -16.54 8.53 -10.51
C TRP A 121 -15.79 9.30 -9.41
N GLN A 122 -16.33 9.34 -8.19
CA GLN A 122 -15.66 10.03 -7.09
C GLN A 122 -14.28 9.42 -6.77
N ARG A 123 -14.14 8.09 -6.90
CA ARG A 123 -12.87 7.42 -6.67
C ARG A 123 -11.83 7.81 -7.72
N TYR A 124 -12.21 7.91 -9.00
CA TYR A 124 -11.27 8.21 -10.09
C TYR A 124 -10.88 9.68 -10.18
N VAL A 125 -11.67 10.56 -9.57
CA VAL A 125 -11.43 12.00 -9.54
C VAL A 125 -10.78 12.46 -8.23
N ALA A 126 -11.29 12.01 -7.07
CA ALA A 126 -10.92 12.54 -5.76
C ALA A 126 -9.69 11.86 -5.13
N LYS A 127 -9.18 10.76 -5.70
CA LYS A 127 -8.17 9.92 -5.05
C LYS A 127 -6.97 9.67 -5.95
N CYS A 128 -5.78 9.85 -5.37
CA CYS A 128 -4.50 9.45 -5.96
C CYS A 128 -4.23 7.97 -5.69
N GLU A 129 -5.10 7.11 -6.21
CA GLU A 129 -4.81 5.68 -6.18
C GLU A 129 -3.61 5.38 -7.08
N THR A 130 -2.86 4.32 -6.79
CA THR A 130 -1.75 3.90 -7.64
C THR A 130 -2.13 2.63 -8.36
N ILE A 131 -2.87 2.76 -9.46
CA ILE A 131 -3.38 1.65 -10.27
C ILE A 131 -3.83 2.14 -11.65
N GLY A 132 -3.32 1.52 -12.71
CA GLY A 132 -3.68 1.85 -14.10
C GLY A 132 -3.49 3.32 -14.45
N PHE A 133 -4.04 3.74 -15.59
CA PHE A 133 -3.98 5.15 -16.01
C PHE A 133 -4.79 6.11 -15.13
N PHE A 134 -5.72 5.57 -14.34
CA PHE A 134 -6.57 6.36 -13.45
C PHE A 134 -5.96 6.58 -12.06
N GLY A 135 -4.68 6.22 -11.93
CA GLY A 135 -3.86 6.42 -10.76
C GLY A 135 -2.36 6.41 -11.10
N PRO A 136 -1.89 7.27 -12.02
CA PRO A 136 -0.53 7.22 -12.52
C PRO A 136 0.47 7.82 -11.51
N VAL A 137 1.73 7.42 -11.64
CA VAL A 137 2.85 7.96 -10.84
C VAL A 137 3.81 8.76 -11.70
N CYS A 138 4.52 9.72 -11.13
CA CYS A 138 5.63 10.39 -11.79
C CYS A 138 6.78 10.61 -10.80
N TRP A 139 7.99 10.40 -11.28
CA TRP A 139 9.21 10.77 -10.55
C TRP A 139 9.68 12.14 -11.02
N GLY A 140 9.93 13.02 -10.06
CA GLY A 140 10.48 14.34 -10.27
C GLY A 140 11.68 14.56 -9.36
N VAL A 141 12.15 15.80 -9.33
CA VAL A 141 13.36 16.15 -8.59
C VAL A 141 13.13 17.30 -7.61
N VAL A 142 13.84 17.25 -6.49
CA VAL A 142 14.06 18.39 -5.61
C VAL A 142 15.33 19.10 -6.06
N ALA A 143 15.22 20.37 -6.44
CA ALA A 143 16.34 21.14 -6.99
C ALA A 143 16.48 22.53 -6.35
N PRO A 144 17.71 23.07 -6.28
CA PRO A 144 17.96 24.42 -5.80
C PRO A 144 17.51 25.44 -6.87
N GLY A 145 16.27 25.88 -6.79
CA GLY A 145 15.71 26.93 -7.64
C GLY A 145 14.59 27.70 -6.92
N PRO A 146 14.29 28.94 -7.34
CA PRO A 146 13.37 29.83 -6.62
C PRO A 146 11.87 29.53 -6.84
N ALA A 147 11.52 28.75 -7.86
CA ALA A 147 10.12 28.40 -8.08
C ALA A 147 9.65 27.40 -7.01
N ALA A 148 8.57 27.69 -6.28
CA ALA A 148 8.03 26.80 -5.24
C ALA A 148 7.85 25.37 -5.78
N VAL A 149 7.08 25.23 -6.87
CA VAL A 149 6.99 24.00 -7.68
C VAL A 149 6.81 24.39 -9.14
N THR A 150 7.41 23.62 -10.04
CA THR A 150 7.12 23.71 -11.48
C THR A 150 6.55 22.40 -11.97
N ALA A 151 5.57 22.45 -12.87
CA ALA A 151 5.06 21.30 -13.60
C ALA A 151 4.92 21.66 -15.08
N ARG A 152 5.49 20.82 -15.94
CA ARG A 152 5.41 20.92 -17.39
C ARG A 152 4.72 19.66 -17.91
N PRO A 153 3.41 19.73 -18.22
CA PRO A 153 2.71 18.58 -18.76
C PRO A 153 3.20 18.28 -20.17
N GLY A 154 3.31 16.99 -20.50
CA GLY A 154 3.53 16.55 -21.87
C GLY A 154 2.25 16.54 -22.70
N PRO A 155 2.31 16.05 -23.95
CA PRO A 155 1.17 16.04 -24.87
C PRO A 155 0.04 15.09 -24.46
N GLY A 156 0.32 14.09 -23.62
CA GLY A 156 -0.64 13.10 -23.16
C GLY A 156 -0.90 13.16 -21.65
N LEU A 157 -1.81 12.33 -21.16
CA LEU A 157 -1.95 12.09 -19.71
C LEU A 157 -0.78 11.24 -19.19
N LEU A 158 -0.33 10.28 -20.00
CA LEU A 158 0.63 9.25 -19.62
C LEU A 158 1.80 9.20 -20.61
N ARG A 159 3.00 9.06 -20.07
CA ARG A 159 4.24 8.87 -20.83
C ARG A 159 4.47 7.40 -21.14
N ARG A 160 4.02 6.51 -20.25
CA ARG A 160 4.24 5.07 -20.33
C ARG A 160 3.11 4.31 -19.65
N ARG A 161 2.74 3.17 -20.23
CA ARG A 161 1.83 2.17 -19.65
C ARG A 161 2.50 0.80 -19.81
N VAL A 162 2.41 -0.05 -18.81
CA VAL A 162 2.97 -1.41 -18.87
C VAL A 162 1.99 -2.36 -18.19
N VAL A 163 1.59 -3.41 -18.91
CA VAL A 163 0.81 -4.50 -18.34
C VAL A 163 1.76 -5.60 -17.89
N HIS A 164 1.59 -6.10 -16.67
CA HIS A 164 2.36 -7.21 -16.11
C HIS A 164 1.44 -8.37 -15.76
N LEU A 165 1.90 -9.61 -15.98
CA LEU A 165 1.25 -10.77 -15.40
C LEU A 165 1.44 -10.76 -13.87
N GLU A 166 0.38 -11.09 -13.16
CA GLU A 166 0.43 -11.21 -11.71
C GLU A 166 1.28 -12.42 -11.32
N HIS A 167 2.12 -12.25 -10.29
CA HIS A 167 3.02 -13.32 -9.81
C HIS A 167 2.29 -14.64 -9.59
N TRP A 168 1.07 -14.60 -9.05
CA TRP A 168 0.31 -15.83 -8.77
C TRP A 168 -0.15 -16.56 -10.02
N ALA A 169 -0.41 -15.86 -11.12
CA ALA A 169 -0.77 -16.47 -12.39
C ALA A 169 0.46 -17.21 -12.95
N LEU A 170 1.63 -16.61 -12.84
CA LEU A 170 2.91 -17.23 -13.21
C LEU A 170 3.23 -18.42 -12.30
N SER A 171 3.00 -18.31 -10.98
CA SER A 171 3.14 -19.44 -10.06
C SER A 171 2.21 -20.59 -10.43
N ALA A 172 0.95 -20.31 -10.75
CA ALA A 172 -0.01 -21.34 -11.15
C ALA A 172 0.41 -22.07 -12.43
N TYR A 173 0.99 -21.35 -13.39
CA TYR A 173 1.56 -21.97 -14.59
C TYR A 173 2.81 -22.80 -14.26
N ALA A 174 3.70 -22.28 -13.41
CA ALA A 174 4.87 -23.01 -12.93
C ALA A 174 4.48 -24.30 -12.17
N ASP A 175 3.48 -24.26 -11.30
CA ASP A 175 2.95 -25.43 -10.58
C ASP A 175 2.48 -26.52 -11.54
N ARG A 176 1.81 -26.13 -12.63
CA ARG A 176 1.36 -27.06 -13.69
C ARG A 176 2.54 -27.70 -14.42
N LEU A 177 3.64 -26.97 -14.64
CA LEU A 177 4.85 -27.51 -15.24
C LEU A 177 5.57 -28.48 -14.31
N VAL A 178 5.64 -28.16 -13.01
CA VAL A 178 6.26 -29.01 -11.97
C VAL A 178 5.57 -30.38 -11.85
N ALA A 179 4.30 -30.50 -12.26
CA ALA A 179 3.58 -31.78 -12.26
C ALA A 179 4.12 -32.79 -13.29
N ASP A 180 4.89 -32.36 -14.30
CA ASP A 180 5.59 -33.26 -15.22
C ASP A 180 6.92 -33.73 -14.60
N PRO A 181 7.10 -35.03 -14.28
CA PRO A 181 8.32 -35.55 -13.69
C PRO A 181 9.57 -35.31 -14.54
N LEU A 182 9.44 -35.33 -15.88
CA LEU A 182 10.57 -35.10 -16.78
C LEU A 182 11.07 -33.66 -16.61
N LEU A 183 10.17 -32.67 -16.70
CA LEU A 183 10.51 -31.27 -16.49
C LEU A 183 11.03 -31.04 -15.07
N ARG A 184 10.35 -31.57 -14.06
CA ARG A 184 10.72 -31.41 -12.66
C ARG A 184 12.14 -31.91 -12.37
N SER A 185 12.59 -32.97 -13.06
CA SER A 185 13.96 -33.50 -12.93
C SER A 185 15.06 -32.52 -13.36
N TRP A 186 14.72 -31.53 -14.19
CA TRP A 186 15.62 -30.47 -14.63
C TRP A 186 15.65 -29.26 -13.69
N LEU A 187 14.67 -29.14 -12.78
CA LEU A 187 14.64 -28.07 -11.80
C LEU A 187 15.66 -28.34 -10.69
N ALA A 188 16.20 -27.27 -10.12
CA ALA A 188 17.22 -27.35 -9.08
C ALA A 188 16.58 -27.34 -7.67
N PRO A 189 16.49 -28.49 -6.98
CA PRO A 189 15.91 -28.54 -5.64
C PRO A 189 16.82 -27.82 -4.65
N ARG A 190 16.19 -27.20 -3.65
CA ARG A 190 16.88 -26.50 -2.56
C ARG A 190 16.32 -26.85 -1.20
N LEU A 191 17.16 -26.82 -0.17
CA LEU A 191 16.69 -26.74 1.21
C LEU A 191 15.65 -25.62 1.34
N ALA A 192 14.54 -25.91 2.02
CA ALA A 192 13.51 -24.94 2.30
C ALA A 192 14.13 -23.72 3.01
N PRO A 193 13.79 -22.48 2.63
CA PRO A 193 14.57 -21.30 2.99
C PRO A 193 14.61 -21.04 4.51
N HIS A 194 13.58 -21.44 5.24
CA HIS A 194 13.48 -21.32 6.70
C HIS A 194 14.12 -22.50 7.46
N ALA A 195 14.46 -23.59 6.75
CA ALA A 195 15.06 -24.77 7.35
C ALA A 195 16.58 -24.60 7.46
N HIS A 196 17.14 -25.10 8.56
CA HIS A 196 18.57 -25.14 8.80
C HIS A 196 18.99 -26.58 9.12
N LEU A 197 19.95 -27.12 8.37
CA LEU A 197 20.52 -28.44 8.61
C LEU A 197 21.83 -28.28 9.40
N ASP A 198 21.85 -28.81 10.62
CA ASP A 198 23.03 -28.90 11.49
C ASP A 198 23.41 -30.37 11.65
N GLY A 199 24.46 -30.80 10.94
CA GLY A 199 24.83 -32.21 10.81
C GLY A 199 23.69 -33.06 10.25
N ARG A 200 23.01 -33.81 11.13
CA ARG A 200 21.85 -34.66 10.79
C ARG A 200 20.58 -34.23 11.51
N VAL A 201 20.50 -32.98 11.95
CA VAL A 201 19.33 -32.43 12.63
C VAL A 201 18.82 -31.24 11.83
N VAL A 202 17.53 -31.24 11.52
CA VAL A 202 16.88 -30.11 10.84
C VAL A 202 16.14 -29.26 11.86
N HIS A 203 16.44 -27.97 11.86
CA HIS A 203 15.77 -26.95 12.64
C HIS A 203 14.78 -26.18 11.77
N ARG A 204 13.54 -26.02 12.25
CA ARG A 204 12.46 -25.27 11.59
C ARG A 204 11.73 -24.40 12.63
N PRO A 205 11.22 -23.22 12.24
CA PRO A 205 10.65 -22.28 13.21
C PRO A 205 9.46 -22.92 13.92
N ALA A 206 9.38 -22.77 15.24
CA ALA A 206 8.29 -23.28 16.07
C ALA A 206 8.08 -24.81 15.99
N GLN A 207 9.11 -25.56 15.58
CA GLN A 207 9.08 -27.01 15.51
C GLN A 207 10.27 -27.60 16.26
N ARG A 208 10.06 -28.75 16.90
CA ARG A 208 11.16 -29.47 17.55
C ARG A 208 12.22 -29.86 16.51
N PRO A 209 13.52 -29.75 16.85
CA PRO A 209 14.58 -30.27 16.00
C PRO A 209 14.33 -31.73 15.64
N ALA A 210 14.42 -32.05 14.35
CA ALA A 210 14.08 -33.38 13.84
C ALA A 210 15.34 -34.06 13.27
N PRO A 211 15.67 -35.28 13.70
CA PRO A 211 16.78 -36.02 13.10
C PRO A 211 16.41 -36.44 11.67
N VAL A 212 17.42 -36.49 10.81
CA VAL A 212 17.36 -37.06 9.46
C VAL A 212 18.37 -38.20 9.34
N SER A 213 18.10 -39.15 8.44
CA SER A 213 19.05 -40.23 8.15
C SER A 213 20.34 -39.67 7.51
N LEU A 214 21.40 -40.49 7.47
CA LEU A 214 22.64 -40.11 6.77
C LEU A 214 22.35 -39.77 5.29
N THR A 215 21.60 -40.65 4.62
CA THR A 215 21.17 -40.48 3.23
C THR A 215 20.41 -39.17 3.01
N GLU A 216 19.45 -38.87 3.87
CA GLU A 216 18.68 -37.62 3.81
C GLU A 216 19.56 -36.39 4.04
N SER A 217 20.50 -36.43 5.00
CA SER A 217 21.40 -35.30 5.25
C SER A 217 22.31 -35.01 4.04
N ILE A 218 22.80 -36.06 3.37
CA ILE A 218 23.61 -35.92 2.16
C ILE A 218 22.76 -35.33 1.02
N ALA A 219 21.53 -35.82 0.82
CA ALA A 219 20.63 -35.29 -0.19
C ALA A 219 20.29 -33.81 0.07
N LEU A 220 19.89 -33.45 1.29
CA LEU A 220 19.58 -32.07 1.69
C LEU A 220 20.79 -31.14 1.47
N ALA A 221 22.00 -31.57 1.83
CA ALA A 221 23.22 -30.80 1.64
C ALA A 221 23.56 -30.58 0.15
N ARG A 222 23.24 -31.55 -0.71
CA ARG A 222 23.45 -31.48 -2.17
C ARG A 222 22.38 -30.68 -2.91
N CYS A 223 21.21 -30.48 -2.31
CA CYS A 223 20.14 -29.63 -2.81
C CYS A 223 20.49 -28.15 -2.61
N ASP A 224 21.41 -27.69 -3.44
CA ASP A 224 21.97 -26.34 -3.44
C ASP A 224 21.25 -25.38 -4.41
N GLY A 225 20.10 -25.77 -4.96
CA GLY A 225 19.27 -24.91 -5.81
C GLY A 225 19.97 -24.39 -7.06
N ARG A 226 21.14 -24.94 -7.42
CA ARG A 226 21.89 -24.59 -8.63
C ARG A 226 21.89 -25.73 -9.63
N ARG A 227 22.10 -26.95 -9.14
CA ARG A 227 22.18 -28.14 -9.99
C ARG A 227 20.80 -28.77 -10.20
N PRO A 228 20.47 -29.20 -11.43
CA PRO A 228 19.28 -30.00 -11.70
C PRO A 228 19.16 -31.23 -10.79
N ALA A 229 17.93 -31.59 -10.40
CA ALA A 229 17.66 -32.77 -9.57
C ALA A 229 18.28 -34.04 -10.15
N ARG A 230 18.27 -34.21 -11.47
CA ARG A 230 18.89 -35.36 -12.14
C ARG A 230 20.39 -35.51 -11.86
N GLU A 231 21.14 -34.41 -11.82
CA GLU A 231 22.57 -34.44 -11.52
C GLU A 231 22.81 -34.79 -10.04
N ILE A 232 21.98 -34.23 -9.16
CA ILE A 232 22.00 -34.56 -7.73
C ILE A 232 21.70 -36.05 -7.52
N VAL A 233 20.70 -36.60 -8.21
CA VAL A 233 20.32 -38.01 -8.13
C VAL A 233 21.44 -38.90 -8.67
N ASP A 234 22.06 -38.55 -9.80
CA ASP A 234 23.21 -39.28 -10.33
C ASP A 234 24.37 -39.33 -9.32
N ASP A 235 24.65 -38.22 -8.65
CA ASP A 235 25.67 -38.15 -7.59
C ASP A 235 25.29 -38.97 -6.36
N LEU A 236 24.00 -39.00 -5.98
CA LEU A 236 23.52 -39.84 -4.88
C LEU A 236 23.72 -41.31 -5.20
N VAL A 237 23.40 -41.75 -6.43
CA VAL A 237 23.60 -43.14 -6.88
C VAL A 237 25.08 -43.54 -6.89
N ARG A 238 25.98 -42.63 -7.28
CA ARG A 238 27.43 -42.89 -7.29
C ARG A 238 28.05 -42.93 -5.89
N ASP A 239 27.43 -42.28 -4.91
CA ASP A 239 27.94 -42.23 -3.55
C ASP A 239 27.48 -43.45 -2.74
N GLU A 240 28.43 -44.35 -2.49
CA GLU A 240 28.20 -45.59 -1.76
C GLU A 240 27.61 -45.40 -0.35
N GLN A 241 27.87 -44.24 0.28
CA GLN A 241 27.39 -43.92 1.64
C GLN A 241 25.88 -43.66 1.70
N THR A 242 25.27 -43.30 0.57
CA THR A 242 23.84 -42.93 0.53
C THR A 242 22.93 -44.16 0.52
N GLY A 243 23.44 -45.30 0.07
CA GLY A 243 22.63 -46.50 -0.14
C GLY A 243 21.62 -46.41 -1.29
N VAL A 244 21.57 -45.29 -2.04
CA VAL A 244 20.73 -45.13 -3.24
C VAL A 244 21.37 -45.92 -4.38
N ARG A 245 20.66 -46.86 -4.98
CA ARG A 245 21.21 -47.73 -6.04
C ARG A 245 20.69 -47.40 -7.42
N ARG A 246 19.51 -46.78 -7.50
CA ARG A 246 18.86 -46.46 -8.77
C ARG A 246 18.33 -45.02 -8.79
N PRO A 247 18.30 -44.35 -9.96
CA PRO A 247 17.80 -42.98 -10.04
C PRO A 247 16.38 -42.79 -9.51
N GLU A 248 15.49 -43.77 -9.70
CA GLU A 248 14.12 -43.72 -9.21
C GLU A 248 14.05 -43.62 -7.68
N GLU A 249 14.95 -44.30 -6.97
CA GLU A 249 15.07 -44.22 -5.51
C GLU A 249 15.53 -42.82 -5.07
N GLY A 250 16.44 -42.21 -5.82
CA GLY A 250 16.89 -40.84 -5.58
C GLY A 250 15.78 -39.81 -5.78
N PHE A 251 14.99 -39.91 -6.86
CA PHE A 251 13.85 -39.02 -7.08
C PHE A 251 12.74 -39.21 -6.05
N LEU A 252 12.48 -40.44 -5.60
CA LEU A 252 11.54 -40.71 -4.50
C LEU A 252 12.02 -40.08 -3.18
N LEU A 253 13.32 -40.16 -2.88
CA LEU A 253 13.90 -39.49 -1.72
C LEU A 253 13.69 -37.97 -1.77
N LEU A 254 13.98 -37.32 -2.91
CA LEU A 254 13.77 -35.88 -3.06
C LEU A 254 12.28 -35.51 -2.94
N THR A 255 11.39 -36.33 -3.49
CA THR A 255 9.93 -36.14 -3.37
C THR A 255 9.48 -36.21 -1.92
N HIS A 256 9.93 -37.22 -1.17
CA HIS A 256 9.59 -37.39 0.24
C HIS A 256 10.10 -36.22 1.11
N LEU A 257 11.32 -35.72 0.83
CA LEU A 257 11.87 -34.55 1.51
C LEU A 257 11.08 -33.28 1.19
N ALA A 258 10.61 -33.12 -0.05
CA ALA A 258 9.74 -32.00 -0.44
C ALA A 258 8.35 -32.08 0.23
N GLU A 259 7.73 -33.28 0.30
CA GLU A 259 6.46 -33.50 0.99
C GLU A 259 6.52 -33.20 2.50
N ARG A 260 7.69 -33.42 3.11
CA ARG A 260 7.96 -33.04 4.50
C ARG A 260 8.26 -31.55 4.71
N GLY A 261 8.23 -30.75 3.63
CA GLY A 261 8.54 -29.33 3.64
C GLY A 261 10.02 -29.03 3.91
N LEU A 262 10.92 -29.99 3.69
CA LEU A 262 12.36 -29.81 3.88
C LEU A 262 13.05 -29.31 2.60
N LEU A 263 12.46 -29.59 1.44
CA LEU A 263 12.93 -29.10 0.15
C LEU A 263 11.87 -28.24 -0.52
N ARG A 264 12.32 -27.16 -1.16
CA ARG A 264 11.59 -26.57 -2.29
C ARG A 264 12.13 -27.19 -3.57
N TRP A 265 11.24 -27.74 -4.38
CA TRP A 265 11.57 -28.35 -5.67
C TRP A 265 10.55 -27.92 -6.71
N ASP A 266 10.67 -26.65 -7.08
CA ASP A 266 9.80 -25.89 -7.97
C ASP A 266 10.63 -24.85 -8.75
N PHE A 267 9.96 -23.90 -9.42
CA PHE A 267 10.61 -22.82 -10.16
C PHE A 267 11.12 -21.67 -9.27
N ASP A 268 10.79 -21.61 -7.98
CA ASP A 268 11.26 -20.59 -7.02
C ASP A 268 11.20 -19.14 -7.57
N LEU A 269 10.03 -18.74 -8.07
CA LEU A 269 9.87 -17.47 -8.77
C LEU A 269 10.23 -16.27 -7.86
N PRO A 270 11.00 -15.28 -8.36
CA PRO A 270 11.23 -14.07 -7.59
C PRO A 270 9.90 -13.33 -7.38
N PRO A 271 9.68 -12.70 -6.21
CA PRO A 271 8.54 -11.82 -6.04
C PRO A 271 8.63 -10.65 -7.01
N GLY A 272 7.49 -10.04 -7.34
CA GLY A 272 7.46 -8.82 -8.14
C GLY A 272 7.44 -8.99 -9.65
N PHE A 273 7.83 -7.94 -10.39
CA PHE A 273 7.71 -7.90 -11.85
C PHE A 273 8.78 -8.73 -12.58
N ALA A 274 9.84 -9.11 -11.87
CA ALA A 274 10.87 -10.02 -12.39
C ALA A 274 10.40 -11.49 -12.54
N ALA A 275 9.22 -11.84 -12.00
CA ALA A 275 8.71 -13.21 -11.98
C ALA A 275 8.61 -13.83 -13.38
N GLU A 276 8.12 -13.08 -14.37
CA GLU A 276 7.92 -13.58 -15.73
C GLU A 276 9.26 -13.90 -16.41
N ALA A 277 10.21 -12.97 -16.37
CA ALA A 277 11.55 -13.18 -16.91
C ALA A 277 12.28 -14.32 -16.17
N GLY A 278 12.11 -14.41 -14.85
CA GLY A 278 12.65 -15.49 -14.04
C GLY A 278 12.04 -16.86 -14.35
N LEU A 279 10.78 -16.94 -14.74
CA LEU A 279 10.14 -18.18 -15.19
C LEU A 279 10.68 -18.59 -16.57
N ARG A 280 10.74 -17.65 -17.52
CA ARG A 280 11.29 -17.87 -18.87
C ARG A 280 12.71 -18.43 -18.80
N ALA A 281 13.61 -17.75 -18.09
CA ALA A 281 15.01 -18.16 -17.97
C ALA A 281 15.17 -19.60 -17.39
N ARG A 282 14.29 -20.00 -16.47
CA ARG A 282 14.30 -21.35 -15.89
C ARG A 282 13.73 -22.41 -16.82
N ILE A 283 12.72 -22.08 -17.64
CA ILE A 283 12.25 -22.95 -18.71
C ILE A 283 13.37 -23.14 -19.74
N ASP A 284 14.03 -22.06 -20.15
CA ASP A 284 15.10 -22.12 -21.15
C ASP A 284 16.30 -22.97 -20.69
N ALA A 285 16.55 -23.02 -19.38
CA ALA A 285 17.59 -23.86 -18.77
C ALA A 285 17.28 -25.37 -18.77
N VAL A 286 16.05 -25.78 -19.11
CA VAL A 286 15.68 -27.20 -19.24
C VAL A 286 16.43 -27.81 -20.44
N GLY A 287 17.26 -28.82 -20.18
CA GLY A 287 18.12 -29.41 -21.20
C GLY A 287 17.39 -30.36 -22.17
N ASP A 288 16.21 -30.84 -21.82
CA ASP A 288 15.40 -31.71 -22.69
C ASP A 288 14.44 -30.89 -23.58
N PRO A 289 14.58 -30.93 -24.91
CA PRO A 289 13.71 -30.17 -25.81
C PRO A 289 12.24 -30.60 -25.75
N GLY A 290 11.96 -31.88 -25.49
CA GLY A 290 10.60 -32.42 -25.39
C GLY A 290 9.83 -31.85 -24.20
N ALA A 291 10.50 -31.56 -23.09
CA ALA A 291 9.93 -30.85 -21.95
C ALA A 291 9.96 -29.32 -22.12
N ARG A 292 11.07 -28.77 -22.66
CA ARG A 292 11.29 -27.33 -22.77
C ARG A 292 10.34 -26.65 -23.75
N GLU A 293 10.24 -27.14 -24.99
CA GLU A 293 9.52 -26.43 -26.05
C GLU A 293 8.01 -26.30 -25.74
N PRO A 294 7.30 -27.32 -25.21
CA PRO A 294 5.91 -27.16 -24.78
C PRO A 294 5.73 -26.16 -23.62
N ALA A 295 6.63 -26.17 -22.65
CA ALA A 295 6.62 -25.22 -21.53
C ALA A 295 6.87 -23.78 -22.00
N ARG A 296 7.80 -23.61 -22.93
CA ARG A 296 8.08 -22.31 -23.55
C ARG A 296 6.90 -21.81 -24.36
N ALA A 297 6.32 -22.66 -25.21
CA ALA A 297 5.16 -22.32 -26.03
C ALA A 297 3.94 -21.92 -25.18
N GLY A 298 3.69 -22.58 -24.05
CA GLY A 298 2.61 -22.20 -23.14
C GLY A 298 2.84 -20.85 -22.46
N LEU A 299 4.07 -20.55 -22.02
CA LEU A 299 4.40 -19.21 -21.50
C LEU A 299 4.29 -18.13 -22.57
N ASP A 300 4.72 -18.42 -23.80
CA ASP A 300 4.62 -17.49 -24.93
C ASP A 300 3.15 -17.17 -25.27
N ARG A 301 2.24 -18.15 -25.17
CA ARG A 301 0.79 -17.92 -25.31
C ARG A 301 0.24 -17.00 -24.22
N LEU A 302 0.61 -17.20 -22.95
CA LEU A 302 0.21 -16.32 -21.85
C LEU A 302 0.73 -14.90 -22.04
N ALA A 303 2.00 -14.76 -22.43
CA ALA A 303 2.63 -13.48 -22.70
C ALA A 303 1.93 -12.76 -23.86
N ALA A 304 1.67 -13.46 -24.98
CA ALA A 304 0.95 -12.88 -26.11
C ALA A 304 -0.50 -12.47 -25.76
N ALA A 305 -1.19 -13.22 -24.89
CA ALA A 305 -2.51 -12.83 -24.40
C ALA A 305 -2.45 -11.59 -23.51
N ARG A 306 -1.45 -11.47 -22.63
CA ARG A 306 -1.16 -10.24 -21.87
C ARG A 306 -0.84 -9.07 -22.79
N ASP A 307 -0.07 -9.29 -23.85
CA ASP A 307 0.32 -8.24 -24.79
C ASP A 307 -0.90 -7.71 -25.55
N ARG A 308 -1.84 -8.58 -25.94
CA ARG A 308 -3.15 -8.15 -26.50
C ARG A 308 -3.96 -7.29 -25.52
N VAL A 309 -3.91 -7.57 -24.21
CA VAL A 309 -4.52 -6.71 -23.18
C VAL A 309 -3.86 -5.33 -23.18
N ALA A 310 -2.54 -5.26 -23.33
CA ALA A 310 -1.82 -3.99 -23.41
C ALA A 310 -2.16 -3.21 -24.70
N ASP A 311 -2.25 -3.89 -25.85
CA ASP A 311 -2.57 -3.30 -27.14
C ASP A 311 -4.01 -2.75 -27.21
N ALA A 312 -4.91 -3.27 -26.38
CA ALA A 312 -6.29 -2.80 -26.27
C ALA A 312 -6.47 -1.49 -25.48
N ALA A 313 -5.37 -0.86 -25.03
CA ALA A 313 -5.41 0.40 -24.30
C ALA A 313 -6.18 1.49 -25.08
N GLY A 314 -7.09 2.19 -24.40
CA GLY A 314 -7.96 3.19 -25.03
C GLY A 314 -9.25 2.66 -25.67
N ASP A 315 -9.42 1.33 -25.81
CA ASP A 315 -10.66 0.70 -26.30
C ASP A 315 -11.27 -0.21 -25.22
N PRO A 316 -12.32 0.22 -24.51
CA PRO A 316 -12.94 -0.56 -23.45
C PRO A 316 -13.51 -1.91 -23.89
N ALA A 317 -13.96 -2.03 -25.15
CA ALA A 317 -14.57 -3.24 -25.67
C ALA A 317 -13.48 -4.25 -26.06
N ALA A 318 -12.45 -3.79 -26.77
CA ALA A 318 -11.28 -4.60 -27.07
C ALA A 318 -10.58 -5.06 -25.78
N LEU A 319 -10.49 -4.20 -24.76
CA LEU A 319 -9.91 -4.53 -23.47
C LEU A 319 -10.70 -5.62 -22.74
N ALA A 320 -12.04 -5.52 -22.73
CA ALA A 320 -12.88 -6.54 -22.12
C ALA A 320 -12.72 -7.91 -22.81
N ALA A 321 -12.66 -7.93 -24.15
CA ALA A 321 -12.41 -9.14 -24.92
C ALA A 321 -11.02 -9.72 -24.63
N ALA A 322 -9.97 -8.90 -24.65
CA ALA A 322 -8.60 -9.35 -24.39
C ALA A 322 -8.42 -9.91 -22.97
N LEU A 323 -9.09 -9.33 -21.96
CA LEU A 323 -9.09 -9.87 -20.60
C LEU A 323 -9.79 -11.24 -20.52
N ALA A 324 -10.91 -11.41 -21.24
CA ALA A 324 -11.62 -12.70 -21.30
C ALA A 324 -10.80 -13.77 -22.05
N ASP A 325 -10.08 -13.39 -23.11
CA ASP A 325 -9.17 -14.26 -23.82
C ASP A 325 -8.00 -14.70 -22.93
N LEU A 326 -7.42 -13.78 -22.16
CA LEU A 326 -6.38 -14.10 -21.17
C LEU A 326 -6.90 -15.07 -20.10
N ASP A 327 -8.11 -14.84 -19.58
CA ASP A 327 -8.78 -15.73 -18.63
C ASP A 327 -8.96 -17.15 -19.23
N THR A 328 -9.33 -17.24 -20.50
CA THR A 328 -9.51 -18.51 -21.23
C THR A 328 -8.19 -19.24 -21.45
N GLU A 329 -7.17 -18.53 -21.94
CA GLU A 329 -5.82 -19.06 -22.16
C GLU A 329 -5.20 -19.59 -20.87
N PHE A 330 -5.30 -18.83 -19.78
CA PHE A 330 -4.82 -19.25 -18.47
C PHE A 330 -5.54 -20.50 -17.97
N THR A 331 -6.87 -20.55 -18.09
CA THR A 331 -7.66 -21.71 -17.67
C THR A 331 -7.30 -22.94 -18.51
N GLY A 332 -7.15 -22.79 -19.82
CA GLY A 332 -6.76 -23.88 -20.72
C GLY A 332 -5.36 -24.44 -20.43
N LEU A 333 -4.41 -23.59 -20.04
CA LEU A 333 -3.04 -24.01 -19.72
C LEU A 333 -2.90 -24.60 -18.32
N THR A 334 -3.59 -24.06 -17.33
CA THR A 334 -3.39 -24.40 -15.91
C THR A 334 -4.48 -25.26 -15.28
N GLY A 335 -5.69 -25.26 -15.86
CA GLY A 335 -6.88 -25.85 -15.27
C GLY A 335 -7.43 -25.11 -14.03
N ARG A 336 -6.88 -23.94 -13.69
CA ARG A 336 -7.26 -23.16 -12.49
C ARG A 336 -8.19 -22.00 -12.85
N SER A 337 -8.95 -21.53 -11.85
CA SER A 337 -9.79 -20.34 -12.00
C SER A 337 -8.93 -19.08 -12.22
N PRO A 338 -9.31 -18.18 -13.16
CA PRO A 338 -8.57 -16.96 -13.46
C PRO A 338 -8.79 -15.84 -12.42
N ARG A 339 -9.58 -16.09 -11.37
CA ARG A 339 -9.85 -15.13 -10.29
C ARG A 339 -9.56 -15.76 -8.93
N ARG A 340 -9.07 -14.95 -7.99
CA ARG A 340 -8.86 -15.36 -6.59
C ARG A 340 -9.22 -14.24 -5.60
N ARG A 341 -9.40 -14.61 -4.33
CA ARG A 341 -9.55 -13.68 -3.19
C ARG A 341 -10.64 -12.62 -3.42
N ALA A 342 -11.83 -13.07 -3.82
CA ALA A 342 -12.97 -12.20 -4.04
C ALA A 342 -13.26 -11.34 -2.78
N GLY A 343 -13.53 -10.04 -2.99
CA GLY A 343 -13.80 -9.09 -1.90
C GLY A 343 -12.56 -8.55 -1.16
N GLN A 344 -11.34 -9.02 -1.45
CA GLN A 344 -10.11 -8.51 -0.80
C GLN A 344 -9.44 -7.39 -1.63
N ASN A 345 -9.02 -6.31 -0.97
CA ASN A 345 -8.28 -5.20 -1.59
C ASN A 345 -6.77 -5.49 -1.66
N TYR A 346 -6.09 -4.96 -2.68
CA TYR A 346 -4.63 -5.15 -2.90
C TYR A 346 -4.18 -6.63 -2.98
N ALA A 347 -5.09 -7.52 -3.39
CA ALA A 347 -4.87 -8.97 -3.31
C ALA A 347 -4.40 -9.62 -4.62
N GLY A 348 -4.20 -8.85 -5.70
CA GLY A 348 -3.92 -9.37 -7.05
C GLY A 348 -4.99 -10.36 -7.48
N ARG A 349 -6.22 -9.87 -7.72
CA ARG A 349 -7.42 -10.69 -7.96
C ARG A 349 -7.53 -11.21 -9.41
N ALA A 350 -6.97 -10.44 -10.35
CA ALA A 350 -6.95 -10.74 -11.79
C ALA A 350 -5.62 -11.39 -12.18
N LEU A 351 -5.49 -11.80 -13.45
CA LEU A 351 -4.27 -12.41 -13.98
C LEU A 351 -3.18 -11.41 -14.36
N CYS A 352 -3.54 -10.14 -14.57
CA CYS A 352 -2.62 -9.06 -14.90
C CYS A 352 -3.03 -7.75 -14.24
N HIS A 353 -2.10 -6.79 -14.21
CA HIS A 353 -2.33 -5.43 -13.76
C HIS A 353 -1.58 -4.44 -14.64
N GLU A 354 -2.01 -3.18 -14.63
CA GLU A 354 -1.39 -2.09 -15.37
C GLU A 354 -0.69 -1.09 -14.43
N GLU A 355 0.57 -0.78 -14.73
CA GLU A 355 1.30 0.34 -14.13
C GLU A 355 1.50 1.47 -15.15
N THR A 356 1.33 2.71 -14.73
CA THR A 356 1.41 3.86 -15.63
C THR A 356 2.24 5.01 -15.05
N VAL A 357 2.93 5.71 -15.95
CA VAL A 357 3.73 6.90 -15.66
C VAL A 357 3.02 8.12 -16.21
N ARG A 358 2.72 9.09 -15.35
CA ARG A 358 2.12 10.37 -15.71
C ARG A 358 3.08 11.17 -16.61
N ASP A 359 2.56 11.77 -17.67
CA ASP A 359 3.37 12.62 -18.55
C ASP A 359 3.46 14.06 -18.03
N VAL A 360 4.26 14.24 -16.99
CA VAL A 360 4.55 15.56 -16.43
C VAL A 360 5.99 15.56 -15.94
N GLU A 361 6.72 16.62 -16.25
CA GLU A 361 7.99 16.91 -15.59
C GLU A 361 7.73 17.89 -14.46
N PHE A 362 8.12 17.54 -13.24
CA PHE A 362 7.96 18.43 -12.11
C PHE A 362 9.24 18.57 -11.30
N THR A 363 9.41 19.76 -10.73
CA THR A 363 10.51 20.08 -9.83
C THR A 363 9.97 20.76 -8.60
N VAL A 364 10.36 20.27 -7.42
CA VAL A 364 10.14 20.93 -6.14
C VAL A 364 11.34 21.85 -5.89
N GLY A 365 11.09 23.15 -5.80
CA GLY A 365 12.14 24.13 -5.56
C GLY A 365 12.46 24.30 -4.08
N ARG A 366 13.54 25.04 -3.84
CA ARG A 366 14.03 25.32 -2.48
C ARG A 366 13.08 26.25 -1.74
N ASP A 367 12.46 27.20 -2.42
CA ASP A 367 11.53 28.16 -1.80
C ASP A 367 10.32 27.48 -1.14
N LEU A 368 9.80 26.39 -1.73
CA LEU A 368 8.75 25.60 -1.07
C LEU A 368 9.31 24.87 0.16
N LEU A 369 10.47 24.22 0.02
CA LEU A 369 11.07 23.48 1.12
C LEU A 369 11.41 24.37 2.31
N ASP A 370 12.04 25.52 2.07
CA ASP A 370 12.42 26.47 3.11
C ASP A 370 11.18 27.07 3.78
N ALA A 371 10.10 27.32 3.02
CA ALA A 371 8.85 27.82 3.58
C ALA A 371 8.08 26.77 4.40
N LEU A 372 8.22 25.47 4.07
CA LEU A 372 7.60 24.38 4.83
C LEU A 372 8.49 23.85 5.95
N ALA A 373 9.79 24.14 5.93
CA ALA A 373 10.78 23.55 6.83
C ALA A 373 10.44 23.73 8.32
N PRO A 374 10.11 24.94 8.83
CA PRO A 374 9.80 25.12 10.25
C PRO A 374 8.59 24.28 10.69
N ALA A 375 7.53 24.26 9.87
CA ALA A 375 6.32 23.52 10.17
C ALA A 375 6.49 21.99 10.03
N LEU A 376 7.30 21.52 9.07
CA LEU A 376 7.64 20.10 8.89
C LEU A 376 8.58 19.57 9.98
N ASP A 377 9.44 20.40 10.56
CA ASP A 377 10.32 20.00 11.66
C ASP A 377 9.51 19.46 12.86
N LEU A 378 8.34 20.06 13.15
CA LEU A 378 7.49 19.67 14.28
C LEU A 378 7.03 18.19 14.22
N PRO A 379 6.33 17.73 13.15
CA PRO A 379 5.95 16.33 13.02
C PRO A 379 7.15 15.39 12.85
N LEU A 380 8.27 15.83 12.28
CA LEU A 380 9.48 15.01 12.12
C LEU A 380 10.15 14.72 13.48
N ARG A 381 10.24 15.71 14.38
CA ARG A 381 10.70 15.49 15.76
C ARG A 381 9.80 14.54 16.53
N ALA A 382 8.48 14.69 16.39
CA ALA A 382 7.52 13.77 16.98
C ALA A 382 7.69 12.35 16.42
N ALA A 383 7.96 12.22 15.11
CA ALA A 383 8.23 10.93 14.47
C ALA A 383 9.53 10.30 15.00
N ARG A 384 10.61 11.07 15.20
CA ARG A 384 11.85 10.59 15.85
C ARG A 384 11.54 10.02 17.24
N TRP A 385 10.82 10.78 18.07
CA TRP A 385 10.41 10.31 19.39
C TRP A 385 9.61 9.02 19.31
N LEU A 386 8.64 8.96 18.39
CA LEU A 386 7.84 7.76 18.18
C LEU A 386 8.71 6.54 17.86
N THR A 387 9.76 6.70 17.04
CA THR A 387 10.70 5.59 16.78
C THR A 387 11.47 5.16 18.03
N ALA A 388 11.91 6.10 18.87
CA ALA A 388 12.68 5.80 20.07
C ALA A 388 11.82 5.06 21.13
N GLU A 389 10.58 5.50 21.32
CA GLU A 389 9.66 4.85 22.26
C GLU A 389 9.21 3.49 21.77
N LEU A 390 8.93 3.33 20.47
CA LEU A 390 8.60 2.02 19.91
C LEU A 390 9.77 1.06 20.01
N ALA A 391 11.00 1.52 19.76
CA ALA A 391 12.20 0.70 19.92
C ALA A 391 12.37 0.24 21.37
N THR A 392 12.10 1.12 22.35
CA THR A 392 12.15 0.77 23.77
C THR A 392 11.05 -0.24 24.12
N ALA A 393 9.80 0.08 23.80
CA ALA A 393 8.65 -0.76 24.14
C ALA A 393 8.70 -2.16 23.50
N TYR A 394 9.12 -2.26 22.24
CA TYR A 394 9.33 -3.55 21.59
C TYR A 394 10.63 -4.22 22.03
N GLY A 395 11.69 -3.46 22.33
CA GLY A 395 12.93 -4.00 22.88
C GLY A 395 12.70 -4.72 24.22
N ASP A 396 11.91 -4.13 25.10
CA ASP A 396 11.53 -4.73 26.39
C ASP A 396 10.66 -5.97 26.18
N ALA A 397 9.62 -5.88 25.34
CA ALA A 397 8.76 -7.03 25.03
C ALA A 397 9.54 -8.20 24.39
N LEU A 398 10.52 -7.91 23.53
CA LEU A 398 11.38 -8.92 22.92
C LEU A 398 12.38 -9.51 23.93
N ARG A 399 12.78 -8.74 24.94
CA ARG A 399 13.62 -9.21 26.06
C ARG A 399 12.85 -10.18 26.95
N ASP A 400 11.62 -9.83 27.35
CA ASP A 400 10.77 -10.73 28.13
C ASP A 400 10.59 -12.08 27.41
N LEU A 401 10.33 -12.05 26.10
CA LEU A 401 10.22 -13.26 25.28
C LEU A 401 11.53 -14.05 25.16
N HIS A 402 12.67 -13.36 25.13
CA HIS A 402 13.98 -14.01 25.11
C HIS A 402 14.28 -14.69 26.44
N ASP A 403 14.03 -14.01 27.56
CA ASP A 403 14.24 -14.52 28.90
C ASP A 403 13.40 -15.78 29.14
N ASP A 404 12.13 -15.76 28.73
CA ASP A 404 11.22 -16.92 28.78
C ASP A 404 11.75 -18.12 27.98
N LEU A 405 12.30 -17.89 26.78
CA LEU A 405 12.84 -18.95 25.93
C LEU A 405 14.22 -19.44 26.38
N SER A 406 15.01 -18.59 27.04
CA SER A 406 16.39 -18.89 27.45
C SER A 406 16.48 -20.01 28.49
N GLY A 407 15.40 -20.22 29.26
CA GLY A 407 15.29 -21.33 30.22
C GLY A 407 15.41 -22.72 29.59
N ASP A 408 15.15 -22.84 28.28
CA ASP A 408 15.18 -24.09 27.53
C ASP A 408 16.49 -24.29 26.71
N GLY A 409 17.44 -23.36 26.80
CA GLY A 409 18.74 -23.41 26.11
C GLY A 409 19.00 -22.19 25.20
N PRO A 410 19.93 -22.30 24.23
CA PRO A 410 20.23 -21.20 23.32
C PRO A 410 19.01 -20.76 22.51
N VAL A 411 18.66 -19.46 22.58
CA VAL A 411 17.49 -18.91 21.89
C VAL A 411 17.80 -18.72 20.40
N ARG A 412 17.05 -19.41 19.53
CA ARG A 412 17.14 -19.22 18.08
C ARG A 412 16.18 -18.12 17.64
N LEU A 413 16.59 -17.32 16.66
CA LEU A 413 15.77 -16.21 16.17
C LEU A 413 14.42 -16.70 15.61
N GLY A 414 14.34 -17.88 15.01
CA GLY A 414 13.10 -18.43 14.49
C GLY A 414 12.04 -18.72 15.55
N ASP A 415 12.45 -19.19 16.73
CA ASP A 415 11.53 -19.47 17.85
C ASP A 415 11.04 -18.16 18.49
N LEU A 416 11.96 -17.22 18.70
CA LEU A 416 11.62 -15.87 19.17
C LEU A 416 10.69 -15.15 18.18
N TRP A 417 10.97 -15.23 16.88
CA TRP A 417 10.14 -14.63 15.83
C TRP A 417 8.70 -15.14 15.84
N PHE A 418 8.51 -16.44 16.11
CA PHE A 418 7.20 -17.05 16.19
C PHE A 418 6.39 -16.48 17.36
N VAL A 419 6.96 -16.43 18.56
CA VAL A 419 6.26 -15.89 19.74
C VAL A 419 6.05 -14.38 19.67
N ALA A 420 6.97 -13.64 19.02
CA ALA A 420 6.87 -12.20 18.81
C ALA A 420 5.68 -11.78 17.93
N GLN A 421 5.06 -12.71 17.18
CA GLN A 421 3.83 -12.41 16.43
C GLN A 421 2.67 -11.96 17.34
N GLY A 422 2.64 -12.44 18.60
CA GLY A 422 1.63 -12.05 19.59
C GLY A 422 1.67 -10.56 19.91
N PRO A 423 2.79 -10.02 20.44
CA PRO A 423 2.93 -8.58 20.71
C PRO A 423 2.83 -7.67 19.47
N LEU A 424 3.10 -8.18 18.26
CA LEU A 424 3.01 -7.39 17.02
C LEU A 424 1.58 -7.36 16.46
N PHE A 425 0.89 -8.50 16.39
CA PHE A 425 -0.35 -8.66 15.63
C PHE A 425 -1.49 -9.33 16.41
N GLY A 426 -1.25 -9.71 17.66
CA GLY A 426 -2.25 -10.32 18.53
C GLY A 426 -3.39 -9.36 18.88
N PRO A 427 -4.54 -9.89 19.32
CA PRO A 427 -5.74 -9.11 19.65
C PRO A 427 -5.67 -8.38 21.00
N GLY A 428 -4.61 -8.60 21.80
CA GLY A 428 -4.40 -7.95 23.10
C GLY A 428 -3.84 -6.52 22.98
N ASP A 429 -3.64 -5.85 24.13
CA ASP A 429 -2.97 -4.54 24.18
C ASP A 429 -1.49 -4.72 23.77
N ARG A 430 -1.10 -4.12 22.65
CA ARG A 430 0.26 -4.26 22.10
C ARG A 430 1.16 -3.14 22.64
N PRO A 431 2.49 -3.32 22.65
CA PRO A 431 3.41 -2.24 22.98
C PRO A 431 3.13 -0.94 22.22
N ALA A 432 2.82 -1.04 20.93
CA ALA A 432 2.45 0.09 20.09
C ALA A 432 1.18 0.83 20.51
N ASP A 433 0.17 0.15 21.07
CA ASP A 433 -1.12 0.74 21.41
C ASP A 433 -1.00 1.71 22.59
N ARG A 434 -0.12 1.41 23.54
CA ARG A 434 0.25 2.34 24.62
C ARG A 434 0.98 3.57 24.07
N VAL A 435 1.99 3.36 23.23
CA VAL A 435 2.78 4.45 22.64
C VAL A 435 1.91 5.35 21.76
N ALA A 436 0.98 4.79 20.99
CA ALA A 436 0.05 5.55 20.15
C ALA A 436 -0.90 6.44 20.98
N ARG A 437 -1.46 5.92 22.09
CA ARG A 437 -2.29 6.72 23.02
C ARG A 437 -1.50 7.87 23.62
N GLU A 438 -0.26 7.61 24.04
CA GLU A 438 0.62 8.65 24.57
C GLU A 438 1.00 9.69 23.52
N PHE A 439 1.29 9.26 22.29
CA PHE A 439 1.57 10.14 21.15
C PHE A 439 0.42 11.11 20.87
N ALA A 440 -0.82 10.61 20.82
CA ALA A 440 -2.01 11.44 20.64
C ALA A 440 -2.17 12.44 21.80
N ALA A 441 -2.01 11.99 23.05
CA ALA A 441 -2.11 12.85 24.23
C ALA A 441 -1.05 13.96 24.26
N ARG A 442 0.18 13.68 23.79
CA ARG A 442 1.26 14.67 23.65
C ARG A 442 0.89 15.75 22.62
N TRP A 443 0.34 15.36 21.48
CA TRP A 443 -0.15 16.33 20.48
C TRP A 443 -1.29 17.21 20.99
N GLU A 444 -2.23 16.65 21.76
CA GLU A 444 -3.28 17.46 22.38
C GLU A 444 -2.72 18.55 23.31
N ARG A 445 -1.65 18.25 24.06
CA ARG A 445 -0.96 19.22 24.92
C ARG A 445 -0.18 20.26 24.13
N VAL A 446 0.56 19.84 23.10
CA VAL A 446 1.33 20.75 22.21
C VAL A 446 0.40 21.80 21.60
N LEU A 447 -0.72 21.34 21.05
CA LEU A 447 -1.71 22.17 20.35
C LEU A 447 -2.69 22.87 21.31
N ARG A 448 -2.63 22.57 22.61
CA ARG A 448 -3.54 23.10 23.64
C ARG A 448 -5.01 23.00 23.23
N LEU A 449 -5.38 21.88 22.62
CA LEU A 449 -6.73 21.73 22.07
C LEU A 449 -7.78 21.90 23.17
N ALA A 450 -7.48 21.52 24.42
CA ALA A 450 -8.39 21.60 25.56
C ALA A 450 -8.76 23.04 25.94
N ASP A 451 -7.90 24.00 25.59
CA ASP A 451 -8.08 25.41 25.94
C ASP A 451 -8.88 26.17 24.85
N LEU A 452 -9.17 25.52 23.72
CA LEU A 452 -9.88 26.16 22.62
C LEU A 452 -11.37 26.35 22.94
N PRO A 453 -11.97 27.49 22.54
CA PRO A 453 -13.42 27.66 22.62
C PRO A 453 -14.18 26.56 21.88
N ALA A 454 -15.32 26.14 22.43
CA ALA A 454 -16.19 25.16 21.77
C ALA A 454 -16.60 25.62 20.36
N GLY A 455 -16.51 24.72 19.38
CA GLY A 455 -16.86 25.03 17.99
C GLY A 455 -15.77 25.77 17.19
N THR A 456 -14.55 25.93 17.73
CA THR A 456 -13.41 26.47 16.97
C THR A 456 -13.15 25.60 15.74
N ALA A 457 -13.41 26.13 14.54
CA ALA A 457 -13.24 25.42 13.27
C ALA A 457 -11.81 25.47 12.72
N ARG A 458 -11.04 26.50 13.07
CA ARG A 458 -9.67 26.72 12.57
C ARG A 458 -8.75 27.18 13.70
N LEU A 459 -7.55 26.61 13.73
CA LEU A 459 -6.44 26.99 14.58
C LEU A 459 -5.24 27.30 13.66
N THR A 460 -4.75 28.53 13.68
CA THR A 460 -3.53 28.94 12.97
C THR A 460 -2.49 29.31 14.01
N VAL A 461 -1.28 28.75 13.89
CA VAL A 461 -0.20 28.91 14.87
C VAL A 461 1.12 29.04 14.13
N ASP A 462 2.05 29.81 14.67
CA ASP A 462 3.40 29.89 14.10
C ASP A 462 4.24 28.69 14.56
N ALA A 463 5.07 28.14 13.67
CA ALA A 463 5.96 27.03 14.04
C ALA A 463 6.92 27.43 15.17
N ALA A 464 7.34 28.69 15.21
CA ALA A 464 8.20 29.24 16.25
C ALA A 464 7.56 29.18 17.66
N GLU A 465 6.23 29.31 17.75
CA GLU A 465 5.51 29.19 19.02
C GLU A 465 5.41 27.72 19.48
N LEU A 466 5.20 26.80 18.53
CA LEU A 466 5.04 25.37 18.83
C LEU A 466 6.39 24.67 19.07
N ALA A 467 7.47 25.10 18.44
CA ALA A 467 8.77 24.43 18.48
C ALA A 467 9.28 24.14 19.90
N PRO A 468 9.25 25.08 20.88
CA PRO A 468 9.65 24.79 22.25
C PRO A 468 8.76 23.74 22.94
N ARG A 469 7.45 23.72 22.65
CA ARG A 469 6.51 22.75 23.21
C ARG A 469 6.73 21.36 22.63
N VAL A 470 6.95 21.28 21.31
CA VAL A 470 7.30 20.03 20.63
C VAL A 470 8.63 19.49 21.15
N ALA A 471 9.64 20.34 21.34
CA ALA A 471 10.93 19.92 21.90
C ALA A 471 10.79 19.37 23.34
N ALA A 472 9.92 19.96 24.16
CA ALA A 472 9.65 19.48 25.51
C ALA A 472 8.82 18.18 25.54
N GLU A 473 7.80 18.08 24.69
CA GLU A 473 6.89 16.92 24.63
C GLU A 473 7.46 15.75 23.83
N PHE A 474 8.48 15.95 23.00
CA PHE A 474 9.11 14.91 22.18
C PHE A 474 10.65 14.99 22.28
N PRO A 475 11.24 14.68 23.46
CA PRO A 475 12.64 14.98 23.78
C PRO A 475 13.68 14.03 23.15
N ALA A 476 13.31 13.24 22.14
CA ALA A 476 14.22 12.26 21.54
C ALA A 476 15.34 12.94 20.73
N THR A 477 16.58 12.57 21.02
CA THR A 477 17.78 13.10 20.35
C THR A 477 18.22 12.26 19.16
N ARG A 478 17.75 11.01 19.07
CA ARG A 478 18.08 10.04 18.02
C ARG A 478 16.89 9.11 17.73
N PRO A 479 16.85 8.51 16.55
CA PRO A 479 15.84 7.50 16.21
C PRO A 479 16.16 6.14 16.84
N GLY A 480 15.13 5.30 16.95
CA GLY A 480 15.21 4.00 17.62
C GLY A 480 15.86 2.86 16.82
N TRP A 481 15.99 2.99 15.49
CA TRP A 481 16.62 2.01 14.60
C TRP A 481 17.05 2.67 13.28
N SER A 482 17.74 1.94 12.38
CA SER A 482 18.33 2.52 11.17
C SER A 482 17.29 3.20 10.26
N ALA A 483 16.24 2.45 9.89
CA ALA A 483 15.14 2.94 9.06
C ALA A 483 14.26 3.99 9.75
N GLY A 484 14.37 4.11 11.09
CA GLY A 484 13.76 5.17 11.88
C GLY A 484 14.19 6.57 11.47
N ARG A 485 15.27 6.69 10.68
CA ARG A 485 15.80 7.93 10.13
C ARG A 485 15.10 8.41 8.87
N VAL A 486 14.26 7.60 8.22
CA VAL A 486 13.59 7.99 6.97
C VAL A 486 12.08 8.05 7.19
N HIS A 487 11.50 9.23 6.98
CA HIS A 487 10.07 9.48 7.05
C HIS A 487 9.54 9.89 5.69
N SER A 488 8.34 9.42 5.32
CA SER A 488 7.76 9.73 4.02
C SER A 488 6.46 10.52 4.16
N PRO A 489 6.49 11.87 4.19
CA PRO A 489 5.28 12.68 4.16
C PRO A 489 4.65 12.68 2.77
N ASP A 490 3.34 12.56 2.75
CA ASP A 490 2.48 12.83 1.61
C ASP A 490 1.89 14.24 1.74
N LEU A 491 2.23 15.11 0.80
CA LEU A 491 1.82 16.51 0.77
C LEU A 491 0.87 16.75 -0.40
N GLN A 492 -0.29 17.33 -0.13
CA GLN A 492 -1.16 17.88 -1.16
C GLN A 492 -0.95 19.39 -1.23
N LEU A 493 -0.50 19.88 -2.38
CA LEU A 493 -0.28 21.32 -2.56
C LEU A 493 -1.60 21.99 -2.94
N VAL A 494 -1.83 23.13 -2.31
CA VAL A 494 -2.98 24.00 -2.48
C VAL A 494 -2.47 25.28 -3.14
N ALA A 495 -2.96 25.57 -4.34
CA ALA A 495 -2.65 26.81 -5.05
C ALA A 495 -3.97 27.47 -5.46
N GLU A 496 -4.24 28.67 -4.95
CA GLU A 496 -5.47 29.41 -5.29
C GLU A 496 -5.41 30.06 -6.68
N SER A 497 -4.19 30.32 -7.16
CA SER A 497 -3.88 30.77 -8.51
C SER A 497 -2.41 30.45 -8.84
N PRO A 498 -1.96 30.54 -10.10
CA PRO A 498 -0.56 30.29 -10.46
C PRO A 498 0.47 31.15 -9.70
N ASP A 499 0.07 32.37 -9.30
CA ASP A 499 0.93 33.32 -8.60
C ASP A 499 0.67 33.35 -7.08
N ALA A 500 -0.29 32.55 -6.58
CA ALA A 500 -0.61 32.49 -5.16
C ALA A 500 0.47 31.75 -4.37
N GLU A 501 0.59 32.14 -3.11
CA GLU A 501 1.44 31.45 -2.14
C GLU A 501 0.96 30.02 -1.93
N VAL A 502 1.87 29.05 -2.04
CA VAL A 502 1.55 27.63 -1.94
C VAL A 502 1.41 27.22 -0.48
N VAL A 503 0.26 26.63 -0.14
CA VAL A 503 0.02 25.95 1.14
C VAL A 503 0.13 24.44 0.90
N ALA A 504 0.71 23.70 1.83
CA ALA A 504 0.73 22.24 1.79
C ALA A 504 -0.22 21.66 2.83
N VAL A 505 -0.90 20.56 2.48
CA VAL A 505 -1.67 19.76 3.43
C VAL A 505 -0.93 18.46 3.67
N LEU A 506 -0.61 18.16 4.93
CA LEU A 506 -0.09 16.85 5.31
C LEU A 506 -1.22 15.82 5.20
N GLY A 507 -1.19 15.01 4.14
CA GLY A 507 -2.16 13.95 3.91
C GLY A 507 -1.92 12.76 4.83
N GLU A 508 -0.68 12.28 4.86
CA GLU A 508 -0.21 11.18 5.70
C GLU A 508 1.28 11.36 5.98
N LEU A 509 1.76 10.91 7.14
CA LEU A 509 3.19 10.76 7.41
C LEU A 509 3.49 9.28 7.66
N HIS A 510 4.20 8.66 6.72
CA HIS A 510 4.73 7.31 6.90
C HIS A 510 6.02 7.40 7.74
N ALA A 511 5.84 7.48 9.06
CA ALA A 511 6.95 7.59 10.01
C ALA A 511 7.80 6.30 10.02
N ALA A 512 9.13 6.45 9.94
CA ALA A 512 10.08 5.35 9.94
C ALA A 512 9.89 4.33 8.81
N TYR A 513 9.25 4.75 7.71
CA TYR A 513 8.87 3.87 6.63
C TYR A 513 9.23 4.50 5.29
N ALA A 514 10.24 3.93 4.64
CA ALA A 514 10.79 4.41 3.38
C ALA A 514 9.93 3.92 2.19
N THR A 515 8.81 4.59 1.97
CA THR A 515 7.77 4.18 0.99
C THR A 515 8.21 4.07 -0.47
N PHE A 516 9.36 4.66 -0.87
CA PHE A 516 9.91 4.45 -2.21
C PHE A 516 10.39 3.02 -2.42
N ASN A 517 10.62 2.24 -1.35
CA ASN A 517 10.97 0.83 -1.43
C ASN A 517 9.76 -0.06 -1.78
N ALA A 518 9.08 0.26 -2.88
CA ALA A 518 8.00 -0.55 -3.45
C ALA A 518 8.15 -0.61 -4.97
N GLU A 519 8.10 -1.81 -5.54
CA GLU A 519 8.35 -2.03 -6.96
C GLU A 519 7.39 -1.27 -7.89
N LEU A 520 6.15 -1.07 -7.46
CA LEU A 520 5.18 -0.24 -8.18
C LEU A 520 5.67 1.20 -8.41
N PHE A 521 6.56 1.74 -7.58
CA PHE A 521 7.19 3.03 -7.80
C PHE A 521 8.52 2.90 -8.53
N THR A 522 9.40 2.01 -8.07
CA THR A 522 10.79 1.93 -8.56
C THR A 522 10.88 1.42 -10.01
N HIS A 523 9.93 0.60 -10.47
CA HIS A 523 9.84 0.17 -11.87
C HIS A 523 9.67 1.35 -12.83
N CYS A 524 9.10 2.45 -12.34
CA CYS A 524 8.87 3.68 -13.10
C CYS A 524 10.00 4.70 -12.95
N HIS A 525 11.01 4.43 -12.10
CA HIS A 525 12.10 5.37 -11.85
C HIS A 525 13.15 5.32 -12.98
N PRO A 526 13.64 6.47 -13.50
CA PRO A 526 14.60 6.49 -14.61
C PRO A 526 15.99 5.96 -14.26
N ASP A 527 16.38 5.93 -12.98
CA ASP A 527 17.68 5.45 -12.51
C ASP A 527 17.56 4.67 -11.18
N LEU A 528 17.08 3.43 -11.24
CA LEU A 528 16.88 2.59 -10.05
C LEU A 528 18.17 2.36 -9.25
N ALA A 529 19.33 2.30 -9.93
CA ALA A 529 20.61 2.09 -9.28
C ALA A 529 20.97 3.27 -8.36
N ARG A 530 20.63 4.51 -8.74
CA ARG A 530 20.77 5.68 -7.86
C ARG A 530 19.92 5.56 -6.59
N LEU A 531 18.65 5.19 -6.71
CA LEU A 531 17.78 5.02 -5.53
C LEU A 531 18.31 3.95 -4.58
N ARG A 532 18.81 2.82 -5.11
CA ARG A 532 19.45 1.77 -4.29
C ARG A 532 20.66 2.29 -3.53
N ARG A 533 21.53 3.07 -4.18
CA ARG A 533 22.70 3.69 -3.53
C ARG A 533 22.29 4.70 -2.45
N ALA A 534 21.30 5.54 -2.71
CA ALA A 534 20.75 6.48 -1.72
C ALA A 534 20.20 5.74 -0.48
N TYR A 535 19.43 4.67 -0.72
CA TYR A 535 18.84 3.84 0.33
C TYR A 535 19.90 3.15 1.19
N ALA A 536 20.95 2.60 0.58
CA ALA A 536 22.07 1.98 1.30
C ALA A 536 22.90 3.02 2.07
N ALA A 537 23.09 4.22 1.51
CA ALA A 537 23.85 5.29 2.16
C ALA A 537 23.19 5.78 3.46
N ASP A 538 21.85 5.84 3.50
CA ASP A 538 21.14 6.35 4.68
C ASP A 538 20.89 5.31 5.76
N LEU A 539 20.68 4.04 5.38
CA LEU A 539 20.26 2.98 6.30
C LEU A 539 21.38 1.98 6.65
N GLY A 540 22.57 2.15 6.08
CA GLY A 540 23.72 1.28 6.30
C GLY A 540 23.73 0.01 5.43
N PRO A 541 24.91 -0.62 5.29
CA PRO A 541 25.07 -1.88 4.57
C PRO A 541 24.63 -3.10 5.41
N ALA A 542 24.51 -4.26 4.78
CA ALA A 542 24.34 -5.56 5.43
C ALA A 542 23.13 -5.70 6.37
N ARG A 543 21.99 -5.10 6.00
CA ARG A 543 20.76 -5.16 6.81
C ARG A 543 20.09 -6.51 6.64
N LEU A 544 19.47 -7.02 7.70
CA LEU A 544 18.71 -8.26 7.65
C LEU A 544 17.24 -7.97 7.31
N ARG A 545 16.76 -8.45 6.16
CA ARG A 545 15.43 -8.15 5.65
C ARG A 545 14.56 -9.39 5.52
N PRO A 546 13.33 -9.42 6.07
CA PRO A 546 12.46 -10.57 5.96
C PRO A 546 12.05 -10.85 4.51
N VAL A 547 12.07 -12.12 4.14
CA VAL A 547 11.42 -12.61 2.92
C VAL A 547 10.06 -13.16 3.31
N TYR A 548 9.01 -12.57 2.74
CA TYR A 548 7.64 -12.88 3.09
C TYR A 548 7.07 -14.00 2.22
N PRO A 549 6.27 -14.92 2.80
CA PRO A 549 5.45 -15.86 2.03
C PRO A 549 4.47 -15.17 1.07
N VAL A 550 4.05 -15.87 0.02
CA VAL A 550 3.15 -15.35 -1.05
C VAL A 550 1.73 -15.01 -0.58
N ASP A 551 1.35 -15.51 0.58
CA ASP A 551 0.07 -15.29 1.24
C ASP A 551 0.18 -14.36 2.45
N PHE A 552 1.37 -13.82 2.72
CA PHE A 552 1.56 -12.89 3.82
C PHE A 552 0.66 -11.65 3.61
N PRO A 553 -0.15 -11.24 4.62
CA PRO A 553 -1.07 -10.13 4.46
C PRO A 553 -0.37 -8.86 4.01
N ARG A 554 -0.99 -8.12 3.08
CA ARG A 554 -0.51 -6.84 2.54
C ARG A 554 0.84 -6.89 1.80
N VAL A 555 1.44 -8.07 1.62
CA VAL A 555 2.60 -8.27 0.74
C VAL A 555 2.11 -8.88 -0.57
N GLY A 556 2.07 -8.06 -1.61
CA GLY A 556 1.72 -8.48 -2.98
C GLY A 556 2.85 -8.13 -3.94
N GLY A 557 2.85 -8.74 -5.13
CA GLY A 557 3.92 -8.55 -6.13
C GLY A 557 4.27 -7.07 -6.38
N ARG A 558 3.24 -6.22 -6.54
CA ARG A 558 3.40 -4.76 -6.73
C ARG A 558 4.08 -4.04 -5.57
N LEU A 559 3.84 -4.48 -4.34
CA LEU A 559 4.39 -3.87 -3.10
C LEU A 559 5.71 -4.53 -2.67
N SER A 560 6.28 -5.42 -3.50
CA SER A 560 7.57 -6.05 -3.20
C SER A 560 8.65 -4.98 -3.04
N ALA A 561 9.50 -5.16 -2.03
CA ALA A 561 10.68 -4.32 -1.85
C ALA A 561 11.67 -4.54 -3.00
N SER A 562 12.25 -3.46 -3.48
CA SER A 562 13.10 -3.45 -4.70
C SER A 562 14.38 -2.64 -4.55
N LEU A 563 14.55 -1.96 -3.40
CA LEU A 563 15.74 -1.18 -3.05
C LEU A 563 16.77 -1.96 -2.22
N PHE A 564 16.70 -3.29 -2.21
CA PHE A 564 17.74 -4.13 -1.61
C PHE A 564 19.11 -3.84 -2.24
N GLY A 565 20.11 -3.64 -1.38
CA GLY A 565 21.51 -3.53 -1.77
C GLY A 565 22.14 -4.91 -1.97
N PRO A 566 23.29 -4.98 -2.67
CA PRO A 566 24.02 -6.24 -2.87
C PRO A 566 24.56 -6.83 -1.56
N ASP A 567 24.72 -6.00 -0.53
CA ASP A 567 25.25 -6.44 0.77
C ASP A 567 24.18 -6.87 1.77
N ASP A 568 22.90 -6.61 1.50
CA ASP A 568 21.80 -6.95 2.43
C ASP A 568 21.61 -8.47 2.55
N HIS A 569 21.31 -8.91 3.77
CA HIS A 569 20.95 -10.28 4.10
C HIS A 569 19.43 -10.48 4.06
N ARG A 570 19.00 -11.71 3.78
CA ARG A 570 17.59 -12.09 3.70
C ARG A 570 17.22 -13.04 4.82
N LEU A 571 16.32 -12.64 5.71
CA LEU A 571 15.79 -13.49 6.77
C LEU A 571 14.65 -14.36 6.23
N ALA A 572 14.82 -15.67 6.31
CA ALA A 572 13.76 -16.62 6.02
C ALA A 572 13.20 -17.22 7.32
N PHE A 573 12.05 -16.70 7.75
CA PHE A 573 11.31 -17.18 8.92
C PHE A 573 10.17 -18.13 8.58
N ALA A 574 9.84 -18.27 7.30
CA ALA A 574 8.80 -19.15 6.78
C ALA A 574 9.17 -19.62 5.37
N ASP A 575 8.38 -20.53 4.81
CA ASP A 575 8.54 -20.91 3.41
C ASP A 575 8.15 -19.74 2.48
N ALA A 576 9.10 -19.26 1.68
CA ALA A 576 8.92 -18.11 0.82
C ALA A 576 9.71 -18.28 -0.49
N PRO A 577 9.09 -18.01 -1.66
CA PRO A 577 9.78 -18.12 -2.94
C PRO A 577 10.71 -16.93 -3.17
N GLY A 578 11.65 -17.08 -4.10
CA GLY A 578 12.52 -15.99 -4.54
C GLY A 578 13.52 -15.52 -3.48
N ALA A 579 13.63 -16.26 -2.37
CA ALA A 579 14.63 -16.06 -1.34
C ALA A 579 16.00 -16.44 -1.91
N GLY A 580 16.62 -15.52 -2.68
CA GLY A 580 17.95 -15.73 -3.27
C GLY A 580 18.94 -16.27 -2.24
N ARG A 581 19.82 -17.18 -2.66
CA ARG A 581 20.70 -17.94 -1.75
C ARG A 581 21.80 -17.11 -1.13
N GLU A 582 22.34 -16.17 -1.90
CA GLU A 582 23.41 -15.30 -1.44
C GLU A 582 22.89 -14.47 -0.28
N ARG A 583 23.55 -14.59 0.87
CA ARG A 583 23.21 -13.92 2.13
C ARG A 583 21.82 -14.28 2.70
N LEU A 584 21.30 -15.46 2.37
CA LEU A 584 20.11 -16.01 3.05
C LEU A 584 20.48 -16.45 4.47
N VAL A 585 19.70 -15.99 5.44
CA VAL A 585 19.78 -16.38 6.84
C VAL A 585 18.49 -17.11 7.20
N PRO A 586 18.50 -18.45 7.28
CA PRO A 586 17.40 -19.19 7.88
C PRO A 586 17.23 -18.73 9.33
N ALA A 587 16.01 -18.41 9.77
CA ALA A 587 15.80 -17.83 11.09
C ALA A 587 16.34 -18.72 12.23
N ASN A 588 16.35 -20.04 12.07
CA ASN A 588 16.93 -20.95 13.07
C ASN A 588 18.43 -21.15 12.96
N ALA A 589 19.07 -20.65 11.90
CA ALA A 589 20.54 -20.61 11.84
C ALA A 589 21.10 -19.44 12.65
N ALA A 590 20.28 -18.43 12.95
CA ALA A 590 20.66 -17.30 13.78
C ALA A 590 20.34 -17.53 15.26
N VAL A 591 21.28 -17.15 16.12
CA VAL A 591 21.15 -17.24 17.59
C VAL A 591 21.00 -15.85 18.17
N VAL A 592 20.11 -15.70 19.14
CA VAL A 592 19.85 -14.44 19.85
C VAL A 592 20.53 -14.50 21.22
N SER A 593 21.38 -13.52 21.49
CA SER A 593 22.12 -13.39 22.75
C SER A 593 22.21 -11.93 23.17
N GLU A 594 22.39 -11.69 24.46
CA GLU A 594 22.68 -10.36 24.97
C GLU A 594 24.15 -10.00 24.78
N VAL A 595 24.41 -8.80 24.24
CA VAL A 595 25.74 -8.21 24.08
C VAL A 595 25.67 -6.78 24.60
N ALA A 596 26.38 -6.50 25.69
CA ALA A 596 26.41 -5.17 26.32
C ALA A 596 25.02 -4.56 26.60
N GLY A 597 24.08 -5.35 27.13
CA GLY A 597 22.72 -4.90 27.46
C GLY A 597 21.71 -4.94 26.29
N VAL A 598 22.16 -5.27 25.07
CA VAL A 598 21.35 -5.27 23.86
C VAL A 598 21.18 -6.70 23.35
N LEU A 599 19.94 -7.08 23.00
CA LEU A 599 19.70 -8.36 22.32
C LEU A 599 20.16 -8.27 20.86
N VAL A 600 20.97 -9.25 20.46
CA VAL A 600 21.62 -9.32 19.14
C VAL A 600 21.35 -10.67 18.50
N ALA A 601 20.82 -10.64 17.29
CA ALA A 601 20.78 -11.81 16.42
C ALA A 601 22.13 -11.96 15.70
N THR A 602 22.77 -13.11 15.87
CA THR A 602 24.03 -13.46 15.18
C THR A 602 23.76 -14.53 14.13
N GLY A 603 24.03 -14.20 12.86
CA GLY A 603 23.90 -15.13 11.75
C GLY A 603 25.01 -16.18 11.71
N PRO A 604 24.87 -17.21 10.86
CA PRO A 604 25.85 -18.29 10.74
C PRO A 604 27.22 -17.83 10.19
N ASP A 605 27.27 -16.69 9.49
CA ASP A 605 28.50 -16.06 9.01
C ASP A 605 29.15 -15.12 10.04
N GLY A 606 28.57 -15.03 11.25
CA GLY A 606 29.03 -14.15 12.32
C GLY A 606 28.52 -12.71 12.23
N THR A 607 27.76 -12.34 11.19
CA THR A 607 27.14 -11.01 11.09
C THR A 607 26.14 -10.82 12.23
N ARG A 608 26.09 -9.60 12.78
CA ARG A 608 25.29 -9.27 13.97
C ARG A 608 24.29 -8.17 13.67
N TRP A 609 23.08 -8.31 14.20
CA TRP A 609 22.01 -7.33 14.07
C TRP A 609 21.34 -7.09 15.43
N PRO A 610 21.12 -5.83 15.86
CA PRO A 610 20.24 -5.56 17.00
C PRO A 610 18.87 -6.16 16.75
N LEU A 611 18.26 -6.74 17.78
CA LEU A 611 16.99 -7.42 17.60
C LEU A 611 15.88 -6.47 17.12
N VAL A 612 15.86 -5.23 17.62
CA VAL A 612 14.94 -4.18 17.14
C VAL A 612 15.12 -3.91 15.63
N GLU A 613 16.35 -3.94 15.12
CA GLU A 613 16.63 -3.76 13.69
C GLU A 613 16.05 -4.91 12.85
N VAL A 614 16.09 -6.15 13.37
CA VAL A 614 15.51 -7.34 12.72
C VAL A 614 13.99 -7.24 12.57
N PHE A 615 13.31 -6.63 13.55
CA PHE A 615 11.86 -6.42 13.55
C PHE A 615 11.42 -5.05 13.00
N SER A 616 12.37 -4.21 12.54
CA SER A 616 12.14 -2.80 12.22
C SER A 616 11.01 -2.57 11.20
N ASP A 617 10.94 -3.37 10.14
CA ASP A 617 9.89 -3.23 9.12
C ASP A 617 8.48 -3.52 9.68
N LEU A 618 8.36 -4.43 10.66
CA LEU A 618 7.09 -4.74 11.31
C LEU A 618 6.71 -3.65 12.33
N ILE A 619 7.70 -3.14 13.08
CA ILE A 619 7.50 -2.05 14.05
C ILE A 619 7.12 -0.74 13.33
N ALA A 620 7.72 -0.46 12.17
CA ALA A 620 7.42 0.73 11.36
C ALA A 620 5.95 0.80 10.89
N VAL A 621 5.29 -0.34 10.67
CA VAL A 621 3.85 -0.37 10.36
C VAL A 621 3.04 0.28 11.48
N HIS A 622 3.40 0.02 12.74
CA HIS A 622 2.74 0.60 13.90
C HIS A 622 3.06 2.09 14.07
N ALA A 623 4.28 2.53 13.73
CA ALA A 623 4.64 3.94 13.73
C ALA A 623 3.76 4.77 12.77
N GLY A 624 3.54 4.26 11.55
CA GLY A 624 2.66 4.92 10.58
C GLY A 624 1.19 4.98 11.02
N ASP A 625 0.69 3.94 11.69
CA ASP A 625 -0.69 3.93 12.19
C ASP A 625 -0.90 4.85 13.41
N ALA A 626 0.08 4.94 14.31
CA ALA A 626 0.04 5.85 15.45
C ALA A 626 -0.03 7.33 15.00
N PHE A 627 0.66 7.69 13.92
CA PHE A 627 0.68 9.07 13.42
C PHE A 627 -0.69 9.55 12.90
N LYS A 628 -1.61 8.64 12.56
CA LYS A 628 -2.96 8.98 12.10
C LYS A 628 -3.85 9.51 13.23
N LEU A 629 -3.43 9.38 14.49
CA LEU A 629 -4.18 9.75 15.67
C LEU A 629 -3.54 10.98 16.33
N ILE A 630 -4.08 12.16 16.02
CA ILE A 630 -3.69 13.43 16.66
C ILE A 630 -4.62 13.76 17.85
N THR A 631 -5.89 13.34 17.78
CA THR A 631 -6.90 13.59 18.82
C THR A 631 -8.11 12.67 18.62
N GLU A 632 -8.83 12.39 19.71
CA GLU A 632 -10.05 11.57 19.71
C GLU A 632 -11.34 12.40 19.89
N ARG A 633 -11.24 13.74 19.85
CA ARG A 633 -12.38 14.62 20.10
C ARG A 633 -13.50 14.47 19.05
N PRO A 634 -14.77 14.67 19.44
CA PRO A 634 -15.90 14.67 18.51
C PRO A 634 -15.76 15.69 17.37
N HIS A 635 -15.12 16.84 17.63
CA HIS A 635 -14.76 17.84 16.63
C HIS A 635 -13.32 18.30 16.88
N SER A 636 -12.59 18.53 15.80
CA SER A 636 -11.22 19.04 15.84
C SER A 636 -11.06 20.10 14.74
N PRO A 637 -10.51 21.29 15.06
CA PRO A 637 -10.30 22.34 14.07
C PRO A 637 -9.33 21.89 12.98
N ARG A 638 -9.37 22.58 11.83
CA ARG A 638 -8.23 22.62 10.92
C ARG A 638 -7.05 23.26 11.65
N VAL A 639 -5.94 22.54 11.76
CA VAL A 639 -4.70 23.03 12.36
C VAL A 639 -3.73 23.41 11.25
N THR A 640 -3.42 24.70 11.13
CA THR A 640 -2.45 25.24 10.17
C THR A 640 -1.27 25.80 10.93
N VAL A 641 -0.06 25.32 10.60
CA VAL A 641 1.20 25.81 11.14
C VAL A 641 1.98 26.44 10.00
N ASP A 642 2.21 27.75 10.08
CA ASP A 642 2.74 28.54 8.96
C ASP A 642 1.98 28.24 7.65
N ARG A 643 2.65 27.62 6.66
CA ARG A 643 2.07 27.21 5.36
C ARG A 643 1.71 25.72 5.27
N LEU A 644 1.71 25.00 6.39
CA LEU A 644 1.40 23.58 6.46
C LEU A 644 0.09 23.34 7.22
N VAL A 645 -0.93 22.82 6.56
CA VAL A 645 -2.09 22.24 7.24
C VAL A 645 -1.68 20.88 7.79
N LEU A 646 -1.38 20.85 9.09
CA LEU A 646 -0.98 19.66 9.83
C LEU A 646 -2.15 18.69 10.02
N ALA A 647 -3.35 19.22 10.23
CA ALA A 647 -4.57 18.44 10.37
C ALA A 647 -5.76 19.18 9.73
N ARG A 648 -6.58 18.43 8.98
CA ARG A 648 -7.85 18.92 8.43
C ARG A 648 -8.94 18.96 9.51
N GLU A 649 -9.89 19.87 9.37
CA GLU A 649 -11.08 19.90 10.21
C GLU A 649 -11.81 18.55 10.14
N THR A 650 -12.11 17.97 11.29
CA THR A 650 -12.58 16.59 11.42
C THR A 650 -13.70 16.49 12.44
N TRP A 651 -14.74 15.73 12.10
CA TRP A 651 -15.85 15.35 12.97
C TRP A 651 -15.88 13.84 13.16
N ARG A 652 -16.05 13.38 14.39
CA ARG A 652 -16.12 11.97 14.77
C ARG A 652 -17.47 11.69 15.40
N THR A 653 -18.14 10.66 14.92
CA THR A 653 -19.48 10.24 15.37
C THR A 653 -19.65 8.74 15.15
N THR A 654 -20.87 8.22 15.32
CA THR A 654 -21.22 6.83 15.02
C THR A 654 -22.34 6.75 14.00
N VAL A 655 -22.48 5.59 13.35
CA VAL A 655 -23.56 5.34 12.39
C VAL A 655 -24.94 5.68 12.98
N GLY A 656 -25.21 5.26 14.23
CA GLY A 656 -26.46 5.55 14.93
C GLY A 656 -26.67 7.04 15.18
N ALA A 657 -25.63 7.74 15.66
CA ALA A 657 -25.70 9.16 15.96
C ALA A 657 -25.93 10.05 14.71
N THR A 658 -25.63 9.56 13.51
CA THR A 658 -25.96 10.31 12.27
C THR A 658 -27.46 10.46 12.03
N GLY A 659 -28.30 9.52 12.49
CA GLY A 659 -29.73 9.48 12.16
C GLY A 659 -30.05 9.22 10.67
N LEU A 660 -29.05 8.93 9.84
CA LEU A 660 -29.22 8.82 8.38
C LEU A 660 -29.73 7.44 7.91
N THR A 661 -29.81 6.48 8.83
CA THR A 661 -30.21 5.10 8.51
C THR A 661 -31.72 4.92 8.40
N ASP A 662 -32.53 5.85 8.92
CA ASP A 662 -33.95 5.58 9.19
C ASP A 662 -34.89 6.07 8.06
N ALA A 663 -34.44 7.01 7.21
CA ALA A 663 -35.26 7.61 6.16
C ALA A 663 -35.52 6.68 4.96
N VAL A 664 -36.78 6.28 4.71
CA VAL A 664 -37.09 5.25 3.70
C VAL A 664 -36.98 5.75 2.26
N ASP A 665 -37.60 6.86 1.86
CA ASP A 665 -37.57 7.34 0.47
C ASP A 665 -36.39 8.31 0.18
N PRO A 666 -35.96 8.44 -1.09
CA PRO A 666 -34.79 9.26 -1.44
C PRO A 666 -34.87 10.74 -1.08
N ALA A 667 -36.03 11.38 -1.21
CA ALA A 667 -36.17 12.81 -0.89
C ALA A 667 -36.06 13.06 0.61
N ARG A 668 -36.67 12.19 1.44
CA ARG A 668 -36.50 12.23 2.89
C ARG A 668 -35.07 11.93 3.34
N ARG A 669 -34.36 11.04 2.65
CA ARG A 669 -32.92 10.82 2.88
C ARG A 669 -32.12 12.10 2.63
N TYR A 670 -32.38 12.78 1.52
CA TYR A 670 -31.72 14.03 1.21
C TYR A 670 -31.97 15.11 2.29
N LEU A 671 -33.24 15.31 2.69
CA LEU A 671 -33.57 16.22 3.79
C LEU A 671 -32.90 15.82 5.12
N ALA A 672 -32.78 14.52 5.41
CA ALA A 672 -32.05 14.05 6.60
C ALA A 672 -30.56 14.39 6.54
N VAL A 673 -29.93 14.23 5.37
CA VAL A 673 -28.53 14.62 5.14
C VAL A 673 -28.35 16.13 5.29
N ARG A 674 -29.27 16.94 4.77
CA ARG A 674 -29.24 18.41 4.95
C ARG A 674 -29.35 18.82 6.42
N ARG A 675 -30.27 18.21 7.17
CA ARG A 675 -30.37 18.42 8.63
C ARG A 675 -29.09 18.03 9.36
N TRP A 676 -28.52 16.88 9.03
CA TRP A 676 -27.27 16.40 9.62
C TRP A 676 -26.09 17.35 9.34
N ARG A 677 -25.95 17.83 8.10
CA ARG A 677 -24.99 18.87 7.70
C ARG A 677 -25.15 20.14 8.52
N ALA A 678 -26.39 20.63 8.69
CA ALA A 678 -26.67 21.84 9.45
C ALA A 678 -26.39 21.67 10.94
N ALA A 679 -26.82 20.55 11.53
CA ALA A 679 -26.66 20.25 12.96
C ALA A 679 -25.19 20.17 13.40
N LEU A 680 -24.31 19.65 12.53
CA LEU A 680 -22.88 19.54 12.81
C LEU A 680 -22.03 20.68 12.23
N GLY A 681 -22.66 21.62 11.48
CA GLY A 681 -21.94 22.69 10.80
C GLY A 681 -20.99 22.22 9.70
N LEU A 682 -21.23 21.06 9.08
CA LEU A 682 -20.32 20.47 8.08
C LEU A 682 -20.22 21.37 6.83
N PRO A 683 -19.06 21.43 6.15
CA PRO A 683 -18.99 22.02 4.82
C PRO A 683 -19.81 21.21 3.80
N GLU A 684 -20.14 21.81 2.67
CA GLU A 684 -20.94 21.15 1.62
C GLU A 684 -20.27 19.91 1.03
N ARG A 685 -18.94 19.84 1.08
CA ARG A 685 -18.16 18.75 0.52
C ARG A 685 -17.20 18.19 1.56
N VAL A 686 -17.27 16.89 1.74
CA VAL A 686 -16.54 16.17 2.78
C VAL A 686 -16.04 14.83 2.28
N PHE A 687 -15.05 14.29 2.97
CA PHE A 687 -14.72 12.87 2.95
C PHE A 687 -15.36 12.18 4.15
N VAL A 688 -16.01 11.04 3.93
CA VAL A 688 -16.62 10.22 4.98
C VAL A 688 -15.93 8.86 5.03
N ARG A 689 -15.30 8.54 6.16
CA ARG A 689 -14.76 7.22 6.47
C ARG A 689 -15.69 6.51 7.45
N VAL A 690 -16.12 5.31 7.10
CA VAL A 690 -16.85 4.40 8.00
C VAL A 690 -15.90 3.29 8.40
N ALA A 691 -15.87 2.87 9.67
CA ALA A 691 -14.89 1.89 10.16
C ALA A 691 -14.95 0.52 9.46
N THR A 692 -16.11 0.15 8.91
CA THR A 692 -16.28 -1.07 8.09
C THR A 692 -15.70 -0.95 6.68
N GLU A 693 -15.30 0.25 6.27
CA GLU A 693 -14.74 0.55 4.95
C GLU A 693 -13.26 0.90 5.05
N LEU A 694 -12.48 0.44 4.07
CA LEU A 694 -11.02 0.63 4.09
C LEU A 694 -10.58 2.06 3.76
N LYS A 695 -11.33 2.77 2.91
CA LYS A 695 -10.98 4.12 2.45
C LYS A 695 -12.15 5.09 2.62
N PRO A 696 -11.88 6.37 2.92
CA PRO A 696 -12.93 7.39 2.92
C PRO A 696 -13.57 7.55 1.53
N GLU A 697 -14.85 7.93 1.47
CA GLU A 697 -15.56 8.32 0.24
C GLU A 697 -15.75 9.83 0.18
N TYR A 698 -15.55 10.43 -1.00
CA TYR A 698 -15.98 11.81 -1.24
C TYR A 698 -17.50 11.87 -1.30
N VAL A 699 -18.07 12.89 -0.64
CA VAL A 699 -19.50 13.16 -0.62
C VAL A 699 -19.73 14.67 -0.81
N ASP A 700 -20.43 15.03 -1.89
CA ASP A 700 -21.05 16.35 -2.02
C ASP A 700 -22.45 16.32 -1.39
N LEU A 701 -22.62 16.99 -0.26
CA LEU A 701 -23.87 17.05 0.50
C LEU A 701 -24.94 17.91 -0.16
N THR A 702 -24.60 18.68 -1.21
CA THR A 702 -25.59 19.33 -2.07
C THR A 702 -26.25 18.33 -3.02
N SER A 703 -25.56 17.24 -3.36
CA SER A 703 -26.02 16.28 -4.37
C SER A 703 -27.05 15.27 -3.83
N PRO A 704 -28.26 15.20 -4.39
CA PRO A 704 -29.21 14.13 -4.06
C PRO A 704 -28.65 12.73 -4.29
N LEU A 705 -27.78 12.56 -5.29
CA LEU A 705 -27.17 11.28 -5.64
C LEU A 705 -26.17 10.81 -4.57
N TYR A 706 -25.23 11.67 -4.19
CA TYR A 706 -24.25 11.33 -3.15
C TYR A 706 -24.89 11.23 -1.77
N ALA A 707 -25.86 12.07 -1.43
CA ALA A 707 -26.63 11.96 -0.19
C ALA A 707 -27.35 10.60 -0.09
N ASN A 708 -27.99 10.15 -1.17
CA ASN A 708 -28.61 8.82 -1.20
C ASN A 708 -27.56 7.71 -1.03
N ARG A 709 -26.40 7.80 -1.69
CA ARG A 709 -25.31 6.83 -1.55
C ARG A 709 -24.79 6.77 -0.11
N LEU A 710 -24.57 7.92 0.53
CA LEU A 710 -24.14 8.00 1.94
C LEU A 710 -25.10 7.26 2.87
N CYS A 711 -26.42 7.50 2.76
CA CYS A 711 -27.42 6.77 3.55
C CYS A 711 -27.35 5.25 3.33
N LEU A 712 -27.13 4.79 2.09
CA LEU A 712 -27.03 3.36 1.78
C LEU A 712 -25.76 2.74 2.36
N MET A 713 -24.63 3.44 2.29
CA MET A 713 -23.36 3.03 2.89
C MET A 713 -23.51 2.88 4.41
N LEU A 714 -24.07 3.89 5.09
CA LEU A 714 -24.28 3.85 6.55
C LEU A 714 -25.25 2.74 6.97
N ARG A 715 -26.26 2.40 6.17
CA ARG A 715 -27.13 1.24 6.42
C ARG A 715 -26.42 -0.10 6.25
N ALA A 716 -25.52 -0.22 5.27
CA ALA A 716 -24.70 -1.42 5.12
C ALA A 716 -23.79 -1.59 6.35
N ALA A 717 -23.13 -0.51 6.77
CA ALA A 717 -22.31 -0.50 7.98
C ALA A 717 -23.10 -0.85 9.25
N ARG A 718 -24.30 -0.27 9.43
CA ARG A 718 -25.18 -0.60 10.57
C ARG A 718 -25.51 -2.09 10.63
N ARG A 719 -25.79 -2.71 9.47
CA ARG A 719 -26.08 -4.15 9.38
C ARG A 719 -24.86 -5.02 9.68
N ALA A 720 -23.67 -4.56 9.31
CA ALA A 720 -22.44 -5.31 9.49
C ALA A 720 -21.86 -5.21 10.91
N GLY A 721 -21.95 -4.03 11.55
CA GLY A 721 -21.27 -3.77 12.83
C GLY A 721 -22.09 -3.04 13.90
N GLY A 722 -23.38 -2.78 13.67
CA GLY A 722 -24.26 -2.13 14.66
C GLY A 722 -24.27 -0.59 14.61
N ALA A 723 -24.93 0.03 15.60
CA ALA A 723 -25.11 1.48 15.65
C ALA A 723 -23.83 2.24 16.06
N ASP A 724 -22.96 1.59 16.83
CA ASP A 724 -21.75 2.21 17.38
C ASP A 724 -20.55 2.19 16.43
N VAL A 725 -20.74 1.70 15.19
CA VAL A 725 -19.71 1.74 14.15
C VAL A 725 -19.21 3.18 13.98
N PRO A 726 -17.90 3.44 14.14
CA PRO A 726 -17.35 4.79 14.01
C PRO A 726 -17.49 5.35 12.59
N VAL A 727 -17.81 6.64 12.53
CA VAL A 727 -17.85 7.46 11.32
C VAL A 727 -16.99 8.69 11.54
N THR A 728 -16.04 8.91 10.64
CA THR A 728 -15.19 10.11 10.62
C THR A 728 -15.50 10.91 9.37
N VAL A 729 -15.78 12.20 9.54
CA VAL A 729 -16.00 13.16 8.46
C VAL A 729 -14.82 14.12 8.47
N THR A 730 -14.22 14.37 7.31
CA THR A 730 -13.12 15.32 7.15
C THR A 730 -13.48 16.29 6.03
N GLU A 731 -13.14 17.56 6.18
CA GLU A 731 -13.34 18.55 5.13
C GLU A 731 -12.62 18.20 3.81
N LEU A 732 -13.13 18.72 2.69
CA LEU A 732 -12.45 18.66 1.39
C LEU A 732 -11.37 19.74 1.30
N LEU A 733 -10.10 19.33 1.31
CA LEU A 733 -8.97 20.22 1.05
C LEU A 733 -7.81 19.43 0.40
N PRO A 734 -7.29 19.83 -0.77
CA PRO A 734 -7.71 20.97 -1.60
C PRO A 734 -9.12 20.79 -2.21
N THR A 735 -9.76 21.92 -2.54
CA THR A 735 -10.94 21.95 -3.41
C THR A 735 -10.54 21.74 -4.89
N PRO A 736 -11.47 21.41 -5.81
CA PRO A 736 -11.16 21.27 -7.23
C PRO A 736 -10.45 22.49 -7.84
N ALA A 737 -10.87 23.70 -7.46
CA ALA A 737 -10.28 24.95 -7.94
C ALA A 737 -8.86 25.19 -7.41
N GLN A 738 -8.47 24.50 -6.34
CA GLN A 738 -7.15 24.63 -5.72
C GLN A 738 -6.17 23.53 -6.16
N ALA A 739 -6.60 22.62 -7.05
CA ALA A 739 -5.74 21.59 -7.61
C ALA A 739 -4.68 22.23 -8.52
N TRP A 740 -3.40 21.97 -8.26
CA TRP A 740 -2.29 22.66 -8.91
C TRP A 740 -1.70 21.92 -10.12
N LEU A 741 -1.93 20.61 -10.26
CA LEU A 741 -1.25 19.77 -11.27
C LEU A 741 -2.00 19.80 -12.62
N PRO A 742 -1.44 20.39 -13.69
CA PRO A 742 -2.12 20.47 -14.98
C PRO A 742 -1.96 19.21 -15.86
N ASP A 743 -2.84 19.05 -16.85
CA ASP A 743 -2.58 18.29 -18.09
C ASP A 743 -2.21 19.22 -19.26
N GLY A 744 -1.86 18.67 -20.41
CA GLY A 744 -1.56 19.44 -21.62
C GLY A 744 -2.74 20.25 -22.18
N ARG A 745 -3.94 20.12 -21.60
CA ARG A 745 -5.15 20.86 -21.94
C ARG A 745 -5.51 21.92 -20.88
N GLY A 746 -4.66 22.12 -19.88
CA GLY A 746 -4.87 23.09 -18.79
C GLY A 746 -5.88 22.67 -17.73
N ARG A 747 -6.33 21.40 -17.71
CA ARG A 747 -7.19 20.89 -16.64
C ARG A 747 -6.36 20.42 -15.46
N HIS A 748 -6.87 20.61 -14.25
CA HIS A 748 -6.14 20.30 -13.03
C HIS A 748 -6.58 18.99 -12.37
N TYR A 749 -5.66 18.34 -11.67
CA TYR A 749 -5.85 17.01 -11.09
C TYR A 749 -5.52 17.01 -9.61
N VAL A 750 -6.33 16.26 -8.84
CA VAL A 750 -5.95 15.92 -7.46
C VAL A 750 -4.63 15.17 -7.51
N SER A 751 -3.67 15.61 -6.70
CA SER A 751 -2.33 15.06 -6.68
C SER A 751 -1.72 15.09 -5.28
N GLU A 752 -0.76 14.20 -5.06
CA GLU A 752 -0.08 14.01 -3.79
C GLU A 752 1.42 13.84 -4.05
N LEU A 753 2.20 14.75 -3.48
CA LEU A 753 3.65 14.79 -3.52
C LEU A 753 4.19 14.02 -2.32
N ARG A 754 4.92 12.95 -2.59
CA ARG A 754 5.60 12.13 -1.60
C ARG A 754 7.08 12.43 -1.61
N LEU A 755 7.60 12.78 -0.44
CA LEU A 755 9.02 13.02 -0.19
C LEU A 755 9.60 11.92 0.69
N HIS A 756 10.92 11.74 0.64
CA HIS A 756 11.68 11.03 1.67
C HIS A 756 12.50 12.06 2.44
N ILE A 757 12.24 12.18 3.74
CA ILE A 757 12.96 13.10 4.63
C ILE A 757 13.80 12.27 5.59
N ARG A 758 15.10 12.52 5.58
CA ARG A 758 16.14 11.83 6.35
C ARG A 758 16.56 12.66 7.56
N ASP A 759 16.57 12.01 8.71
CA ASP A 759 17.15 12.48 9.95
C ASP A 759 18.68 12.50 9.88
N ALA A 760 19.29 13.60 10.33
CA ALA A 760 20.73 13.66 10.50
C ALA A 760 21.27 12.94 11.73
N ALA A 761 20.45 12.76 12.76
CA ALA A 761 20.83 11.98 13.93
C ALA A 761 20.94 10.50 13.56
N GLU A 762 22.06 9.88 13.91
CA GLU A 762 22.28 8.43 13.78
C GLU A 762 21.57 7.69 14.92
N PRO A 763 21.11 6.43 14.70
CA PRO A 763 20.59 5.63 15.79
C PRO A 763 21.76 5.21 16.70
N GLU A 764 21.45 4.63 17.85
CA GLU A 764 22.49 4.04 18.69
C GLU A 764 23.19 2.90 17.93
N VAL A 765 24.49 3.06 17.70
CA VAL A 765 25.31 2.05 17.02
C VAL A 765 25.62 0.95 18.03
N MET A 766 25.60 -0.31 17.58
CA MET A 766 26.07 -1.42 18.41
C MET A 766 27.50 -1.12 18.90
N PRO A 767 27.78 -1.28 20.21
CA PRO A 767 29.13 -1.15 20.74
C PRO A 767 30.10 -2.20 20.17
#